data_AF-A0A917S1Q6-F1
#
_entry.id   AF-A0A917S1Q6-F1
#
_cell.length_a   1.000
_cell.length_b   1.000
_cell.length_c   1.000
_cell.angle_alpha   90.00
_cell.angle_beta   90.00
_cell.angle_gamma   90.00
#
_symmetry.space_group_name_H-M   'P 1'
#
loop_
_entity.id
_entity.type
_entity.pdbx_description
1 polymer ?
#
loop_
_entity_poly.entity_id
_entity_poly.type
_entity_poly.pdbx_seq_one_letter_code
_entity_poly.pdbx_strand_id
1 'polypeptide(L)'
;MNVILRVKQGMLSLITIAFAVCFSVALLLSIPYSLLSKSDRHIFSTSLSVLLFSVIVLLFFMAAYRFFSRLTRFGLNVAAGCLAVAMILFEWVIIAGFSILPPTLDGGHTYGEALYLLAHGHASGDFYYKVYPNNIPITVLRYWLYRLFSMVHFSNYMLIDKTACAVVLNVGIYFSWKLVNRLFDAKMGNLFLLMTLTSFPLFFYITYFYTDTVTLMFPAMFLYLWYLYHRSMKIRYLFLAGLLLGIGYEIRPNLILFLPALAIYMLFVLRLKKVLLNLIVIGAMMVAAGFFVHAYDQHLGYTSDPSLSMPTTHWIMLGLSRYGEYNGADYMLTRNQHTQQGKIQVDVQQIKSRIIDKGVPGLVDLWVIKTAETWSIGSRGFDIYTDVSAHPTMAYEYVFGRQNQLVLYIVQIFHVVNLFLLAFSALNYFRTNKVSLNILIQICLLGNFVFYVFLWEAEPRYSLLFTPFMILGAVFGFNEFWHAIHGLKAGRFRKVMKGKMPVWILSSFLMVCVIACAWMNVQKYARDLTVQNQYIVDQKKTDGIQSAFVDAHHAIRQTFRASSPFTHVSLSVYSKKGQGVYNFSIANLSSHKNIFSKNFTSAQVGPGQDLTFSLKEDAPGTGSQYQITVRQISGAQGGKLGFWLYGNGYDRGDIYPDGQFMETGAQIKNADLKFQVYSIQERPYLSMEAYCLLFSIPVLMLLFYAYVFLKGRSGKINIKGASDL
;
A
#
# COMPACT_ATOMS: atom_id res chain seq x y z
N MET A 1 44.25 16.93 -9.98
CA MET A 1 42.92 17.50 -9.65
C MET A 1 41.90 17.30 -10.78
N ASN A 2 42.23 17.57 -12.05
CA ASN A 2 41.31 17.43 -13.19
C ASN A 2 40.82 15.99 -13.47
N VAL A 3 41.66 14.97 -13.25
CA VAL A 3 41.26 13.56 -13.44
C VAL A 3 40.17 13.15 -12.45
N ILE A 4 40.34 13.45 -11.16
CA ILE A 4 39.36 13.11 -10.11
C ILE A 4 38.01 13.79 -10.37
N LEU A 5 38.01 15.05 -10.80
CA LEU A 5 36.77 15.77 -11.14
C LEU A 5 36.07 15.13 -12.35
N ARG A 6 36.81 14.77 -13.41
CA ARG A 6 36.26 14.07 -14.58
C ARG A 6 35.68 12.70 -14.21
N VAL A 7 36.37 11.93 -13.35
CA VAL A 7 35.87 10.64 -12.85
C VAL A 7 34.57 10.84 -12.07
N LYS A 8 34.51 11.81 -11.15
CA LYS A 8 33.28 12.11 -10.40
C LYS A 8 32.11 12.52 -11.30
N GLN A 9 32.36 13.38 -12.29
CA GLN A 9 31.35 13.78 -13.27
C GLN A 9 30.86 12.60 -14.10
N GLY A 10 31.78 11.74 -14.57
CA GLY A 10 31.42 10.51 -15.29
C GLY A 10 30.56 9.56 -14.47
N MET A 11 30.90 9.35 -13.19
CA MET A 11 30.11 8.54 -12.27
C MET A 11 28.71 9.12 -12.03
N LEU A 12 28.60 10.43 -11.81
CA LEU A 12 27.31 11.11 -11.63
C LEU A 12 26.44 11.00 -12.88
N SER A 13 27.02 11.17 -14.08
CA SER A 13 26.31 10.96 -15.35
C SER A 13 25.81 9.52 -15.48
N LEU A 14 26.65 8.53 -15.17
CA LEU A 14 26.27 7.11 -15.23
C LEU A 14 25.13 6.79 -14.26
N ILE A 15 25.22 7.24 -13.01
CA ILE A 15 24.16 7.07 -12.00
C ILE A 15 22.85 7.69 -12.49
N THR A 16 22.92 8.92 -13.02
CA THR A 16 21.75 9.64 -13.53
C THR A 16 21.11 8.93 -14.73
N ILE A 17 21.92 8.41 -15.66
CA ILE A 17 21.46 7.62 -16.82
C ILE A 17 20.83 6.31 -16.35
N ALA A 18 21.50 5.56 -15.48
CA ALA A 18 20.99 4.30 -14.97
C ALA A 18 19.65 4.49 -14.24
N PHE A 19 19.55 5.52 -13.40
CA PHE A 19 18.29 5.92 -12.78
C PHE A 19 17.20 6.22 -13.83
N ALA A 20 17.52 7.04 -14.83
CA ALA A 20 16.57 7.39 -15.88
C ALA A 20 16.10 6.16 -16.67
N VAL A 21 16.99 5.23 -17.01
CA VAL A 21 16.66 3.98 -17.70
C VAL A 21 15.74 3.11 -16.85
N CYS A 22 16.12 2.82 -15.60
CA CYS A 22 15.32 1.98 -14.71
C CYS A 22 13.90 2.52 -14.52
N PHE A 23 13.75 3.81 -14.22
CA PHE A 23 12.43 4.41 -14.01
C PHE A 23 11.67 4.69 -15.31
N SER A 24 12.34 4.75 -16.47
CA SER A 24 11.68 4.73 -17.78
C SER A 24 11.12 3.34 -18.10
N VAL A 25 11.84 2.27 -17.76
CA VAL A 25 11.30 0.89 -17.88
C VAL A 25 10.10 0.72 -16.96
N ALA A 26 10.18 1.15 -15.70
CA ALA A 26 9.04 1.13 -14.78
C ALA A 26 7.84 1.92 -15.31
N LEU A 27 8.07 3.10 -15.91
CA LEU A 27 7.04 3.90 -16.57
C LEU A 27 6.41 3.14 -17.75
N LEU A 28 7.21 2.53 -18.63
CA LEU A 28 6.71 1.80 -19.79
C LEU A 28 5.86 0.59 -19.36
N LEU A 29 6.28 -0.14 -18.32
CA LEU A 29 5.54 -1.26 -17.75
C LEU A 29 4.26 -0.83 -17.01
N SER A 30 4.20 0.42 -16.53
CA SER A 30 3.03 0.95 -15.82
C SER A 30 1.84 1.31 -16.75
N ILE A 31 2.07 1.43 -18.05
CA ILE A 31 1.05 1.78 -19.05
C ILE A 31 0.16 0.58 -19.44
N PRO A 32 0.71 -0.59 -19.83
CA PRO A 32 -0.09 -1.77 -20.17
C PRO A 32 -0.68 -2.46 -18.95
N TYR A 33 -0.54 -1.87 -17.76
CA TYR A 33 -0.93 -2.50 -16.51
C TYR A 33 -2.38 -3.01 -16.56
N SER A 34 -2.54 -4.29 -16.20
CA SER A 34 -3.78 -5.06 -16.26
C SER A 34 -4.73 -4.64 -15.14
N LEU A 35 -5.25 -3.42 -15.21
CA LEU A 35 -6.34 -2.95 -14.35
C LEU A 35 -7.65 -3.73 -14.56
N LEU A 36 -7.68 -4.57 -15.61
CA LEU A 36 -8.75 -5.50 -15.94
C LEU A 36 -8.32 -6.96 -15.73
N SER A 37 -7.40 -7.27 -14.80
CA SER A 37 -6.82 -8.62 -14.54
C SER A 37 -7.80 -9.76 -14.17
N LYS A 38 -9.08 -9.64 -14.54
CA LYS A 38 -9.97 -10.80 -14.77
C LYS A 38 -10.19 -11.11 -16.26
N SER A 39 -9.55 -10.40 -17.19
CA SER A 39 -9.60 -10.67 -18.64
C SER A 39 -8.49 -9.95 -19.42
N ASP A 40 -7.54 -10.69 -20.02
CA ASP A 40 -6.49 -10.18 -20.91
C ASP A 40 -7.01 -9.48 -22.19
N ARG A 41 -8.33 -9.42 -22.39
CA ARG A 41 -8.97 -9.07 -23.67
C ARG A 41 -8.96 -7.57 -24.01
N HIS A 42 -8.41 -6.70 -23.16
CA HIS A 42 -8.53 -5.23 -23.31
C HIS A 42 -7.27 -4.42 -22.95
N ILE A 43 -6.07 -5.01 -23.02
CA ILE A 43 -4.82 -4.33 -22.64
C ILE A 43 -4.60 -3.05 -23.46
N PHE A 44 -4.78 -3.10 -24.78
CA PHE A 44 -4.52 -1.95 -25.66
C PHE A 44 -5.44 -0.75 -25.37
N SER A 45 -6.75 -0.96 -25.29
CA SER A 45 -7.72 0.12 -25.02
C SER A 45 -7.56 0.71 -23.63
N THR A 46 -7.23 -0.13 -22.63
CA THR A 46 -6.94 0.32 -21.26
C THR A 46 -5.68 1.18 -21.23
N SER A 47 -4.60 0.73 -21.90
CA SER A 47 -3.33 1.47 -22.02
C SER A 47 -3.53 2.85 -22.63
N LEU A 48 -4.26 2.92 -23.76
CA LEU A 48 -4.54 4.18 -24.45
C LEU A 48 -5.35 5.13 -23.57
N SER A 49 -6.32 4.60 -22.82
CA SER A 49 -7.12 5.41 -21.90
C SER A 49 -6.27 5.91 -20.72
N VAL A 50 -5.40 5.07 -20.14
CA VAL A 50 -4.47 5.48 -19.06
C VAL A 50 -3.57 6.61 -19.55
N LEU A 51 -3.02 6.50 -20.76
CA LEU A 51 -2.22 7.56 -21.38
C LEU A 51 -3.02 8.85 -21.58
N LEU A 52 -4.24 8.75 -22.12
CA LEU A 52 -5.13 9.89 -22.34
C LEU A 52 -5.37 10.65 -21.03
N PHE A 53 -5.79 9.97 -19.97
CA PHE A 53 -6.08 10.62 -18.69
C PHE A 53 -4.80 11.07 -17.97
N SER A 54 -3.66 10.40 -18.17
CA SER A 54 -2.37 10.84 -17.64
C SER A 54 -1.94 12.18 -18.25
N VAL A 55 -2.17 12.38 -19.56
CA VAL A 55 -1.93 13.67 -20.21
C VAL A 55 -2.82 14.76 -19.60
N ILE A 56 -4.11 14.47 -19.36
CA ILE A 56 -5.04 15.42 -18.74
C ILE A 56 -4.57 15.82 -17.34
N VAL A 57 -4.15 14.85 -16.52
CA VAL A 57 -3.61 15.11 -15.16
C VAL A 57 -2.33 15.95 -15.22
N LEU A 58 -1.42 15.66 -16.16
CA LEU A 58 -0.21 16.46 -16.34
C LEU A 58 -0.53 17.92 -16.71
N LEU A 59 -1.49 18.14 -17.62
CA LEU A 59 -1.98 19.48 -17.97
C LEU A 59 -2.64 20.17 -16.76
N PHE A 60 -3.39 19.42 -15.94
CA PHE A 60 -3.98 19.93 -14.71
C PHE A 60 -2.89 20.40 -13.71
N PHE A 61 -1.82 19.63 -13.49
CA PHE A 61 -0.71 20.06 -12.65
C PHE A 61 0.00 21.30 -13.20
N MET A 62 0.17 21.41 -14.52
CA MET A 62 0.67 22.62 -15.16
C MET A 62 -0.24 23.83 -14.93
N ALA A 63 -1.56 23.64 -15.04
CA ALA A 63 -2.55 24.67 -14.76
C ALA A 63 -2.51 25.11 -13.30
N ALA A 64 -2.46 24.16 -12.36
CA ALA A 64 -2.37 24.42 -10.93
C ALA A 64 -1.11 25.22 -10.59
N TYR A 65 0.07 24.81 -11.10
CA TYR A 65 1.31 25.56 -10.89
C TYR A 65 1.24 27.00 -11.43
N ARG A 66 0.68 27.17 -12.65
CA ARG A 66 0.48 28.49 -13.25
C ARG A 66 -0.53 29.34 -12.48
N PHE A 67 -1.57 28.71 -11.92
CA PHE A 67 -2.54 29.37 -11.06
C PHE A 67 -1.91 29.83 -9.75
N PHE A 68 -1.17 28.95 -9.05
CA PHE A 68 -0.41 29.30 -7.85
C PHE A 68 0.57 30.43 -8.11
N SER A 69 1.17 30.47 -9.30
CA SER A 69 2.07 31.55 -9.72
C SER A 69 1.42 32.93 -9.80
N ARG A 70 0.09 33.03 -9.76
CA ARG A 70 -0.67 34.29 -9.74
C ARG A 70 -1.07 34.71 -8.32
N LEU A 71 -0.97 33.82 -7.35
CA LEU A 71 -1.39 34.10 -5.98
C LEU A 71 -0.33 34.92 -5.24
N THR A 72 -0.79 35.77 -4.33
CA THR A 72 0.08 36.45 -3.36
C THR A 72 0.65 35.45 -2.35
N ARG A 73 1.63 35.86 -1.54
CA ARG A 73 2.16 34.97 -0.48
C ARG A 73 1.07 34.50 0.50
N PHE A 74 0.15 35.40 0.85
CA PHE A 74 -1.03 35.06 1.65
C PHE A 74 -1.89 34.02 0.92
N GLY A 75 -2.22 34.24 -0.35
CA GLY A 75 -3.00 33.28 -1.14
C GLY A 75 -2.32 31.91 -1.28
N LEU A 76 -1.00 31.86 -1.37
CA LEU A 76 -0.25 30.60 -1.38
C LEU A 76 -0.33 29.87 -0.04
N ASN A 77 -0.24 30.57 1.08
CA ASN A 77 -0.40 29.97 2.40
C ASN A 77 -1.83 29.47 2.61
N VAL A 78 -2.85 30.22 2.15
CA VAL A 78 -4.25 29.78 2.18
C VAL A 78 -4.43 28.52 1.34
N ALA A 79 -3.89 28.48 0.12
CA ALA A 79 -3.95 27.29 -0.73
C ALA A 79 -3.26 26.07 -0.08
N ALA A 80 -2.11 26.26 0.57
CA ALA A 80 -1.44 25.21 1.34
C ALA A 80 -2.35 24.69 2.47
N GLY A 81 -2.97 25.59 3.22
CA GLY A 81 -3.92 25.27 4.28
C GLY A 81 -5.15 24.51 3.76
N CYS A 82 -5.74 24.95 2.65
CA CYS A 82 -6.87 24.25 2.03
C CYS A 82 -6.50 22.84 1.56
N LEU A 83 -5.31 22.66 0.97
CA LEU A 83 -4.83 21.32 0.56
C LEU A 83 -4.58 20.42 1.77
N ALA A 84 -3.99 20.95 2.85
CA ALA A 84 -3.79 20.20 4.08
C ALA A 84 -5.12 19.81 4.73
N VAL A 85 -6.09 20.72 4.79
CA VAL A 85 -7.45 20.43 5.29
C VAL A 85 -8.13 19.39 4.40
N ALA A 86 -7.99 19.46 3.07
CA ALA A 86 -8.54 18.46 2.17
C ALA A 86 -7.93 17.05 2.42
N MET A 87 -6.62 16.96 2.69
CA MET A 87 -5.98 15.70 3.08
C MET A 87 -6.54 15.17 4.40
N ILE A 88 -6.63 16.01 5.43
CA ILE A 88 -7.16 15.61 6.75
C ILE A 88 -8.62 15.16 6.64
N LEU A 89 -9.44 15.85 5.83
CA LEU A 89 -10.83 15.44 5.57
C LEU A 89 -10.89 14.12 4.82
N PHE A 90 -10.00 13.89 3.85
CA PHE A 90 -9.93 12.62 3.13
C PHE A 90 -9.52 11.47 4.05
N GLU A 91 -8.51 11.68 4.90
CA GLU A 91 -8.12 10.73 5.95
C GLU A 91 -9.26 10.46 6.92
N TRP A 92 -9.96 11.50 7.38
CA TRP A 92 -11.11 11.35 8.27
C TRP A 92 -12.24 10.52 7.63
N VAL A 93 -12.55 10.75 6.35
CA VAL A 93 -13.51 9.93 5.60
C VAL A 93 -13.05 8.47 5.55
N ILE A 94 -11.75 8.21 5.37
CA ILE A 94 -11.22 6.84 5.36
C ILE A 94 -11.35 6.19 6.74
N ILE A 95 -10.94 6.90 7.80
CA ILE A 95 -10.94 6.40 9.18
C ILE A 95 -12.36 6.13 9.66
N ALA A 96 -13.29 7.05 9.42
CA ALA A 96 -14.68 6.97 9.86
C ALA A 96 -15.54 6.08 8.96
N GLY A 97 -15.26 6.06 7.65
CA GLY A 97 -16.10 5.39 6.64
C GLY A 97 -15.79 3.91 6.43
N PHE A 98 -14.58 3.44 6.79
CA PHE A 98 -14.17 2.06 6.52
C PHE A 98 -13.75 1.29 7.78
N SER A 99 -14.47 0.20 8.05
CA SER A 99 -14.23 -0.71 9.18
C SER A 99 -13.23 -1.82 8.84
N ILE A 100 -12.10 -1.44 8.20
CA ILE A 100 -11.02 -2.38 7.89
C ILE A 100 -10.42 -2.92 9.18
N LEU A 101 -10.21 -4.24 9.22
CA LEU A 101 -9.63 -5.00 10.33
C LEU A 101 -8.16 -5.34 10.05
N PRO A 102 -7.36 -5.71 11.07
CA PRO A 102 -5.97 -6.08 10.84
C PRO A 102 -5.93 -7.30 9.92
N PRO A 103 -5.03 -7.35 8.93
CA PRO A 103 -4.98 -8.49 8.03
C PRO A 103 -4.46 -9.72 8.75
N THR A 104 -4.77 -10.89 8.20
CA THR A 104 -4.37 -12.19 8.74
C THR A 104 -2.88 -12.53 8.54
N LEU A 105 -2.11 -11.61 7.95
CA LEU A 105 -0.68 -11.72 7.73
C LEU A 105 0.08 -11.19 8.97
N ASP A 106 1.33 -10.74 8.78
CA ASP A 106 2.17 -10.16 9.84
C ASP A 106 1.45 -9.07 10.68
N GLY A 107 0.66 -8.20 10.03
CA GLY A 107 -0.09 -7.14 10.73
C GLY A 107 -1.10 -7.65 11.76
N GLY A 108 -1.60 -8.88 11.61
CA GLY A 108 -2.49 -9.55 12.56
C GLY A 108 -1.74 -10.11 13.76
N HIS A 109 -0.62 -10.79 13.54
CA HIS A 109 0.25 -11.27 14.62
C HIS A 109 0.75 -10.14 15.51
N THR A 110 1.17 -9.02 14.91
CA THR A 110 1.60 -7.82 15.65
C THR A 110 0.45 -7.17 16.43
N TYR A 111 -0.80 -7.29 15.94
CA TYR A 111 -1.98 -6.79 16.65
C TYR A 111 -2.27 -7.60 17.91
N GLY A 112 -2.39 -8.93 17.76
CA GLY A 112 -2.74 -9.82 18.87
C GLY A 112 -1.68 -9.84 19.96
N GLU A 113 -0.40 -9.84 19.58
CA GLU A 113 0.71 -9.78 20.54
C GLU A 113 0.77 -8.44 21.28
N ALA A 114 0.50 -7.31 20.62
CA ALA A 114 0.45 -6.01 21.29
C ALA A 114 -0.65 -5.95 22.36
N LEU A 115 -1.81 -6.57 22.10
CA LEU A 115 -2.87 -6.74 23.10
C LEU A 115 -2.45 -7.69 24.23
N TYR A 116 -1.57 -8.67 23.95
CA TYR A 116 -1.06 -9.60 24.97
C TYR A 116 -0.18 -8.89 25.96
N LEU A 117 0.79 -8.16 25.42
CA LEU A 117 1.74 -7.36 26.17
C LEU A 117 0.98 -6.36 27.05
N LEU A 118 -0.11 -5.79 26.54
CA LEU A 118 -0.96 -4.88 27.30
C LEU A 118 -1.66 -5.58 28.47
N ALA A 119 -2.12 -6.80 28.30
CA ALA A 119 -2.85 -7.56 29.31
C ALA A 119 -1.93 -8.26 30.34
N HIS A 120 -0.75 -8.75 29.93
CA HIS A 120 0.11 -9.63 30.73
C HIS A 120 1.47 -9.02 31.08
N GLY A 121 1.94 -8.01 30.35
CA GLY A 121 3.21 -7.33 30.61
C GLY A 121 4.47 -8.07 30.15
N HIS A 122 4.35 -9.21 29.48
CA HIS A 122 5.45 -9.98 28.90
C HIS A 122 5.04 -10.63 27.57
N ALA A 123 6.01 -11.07 26.77
CA ALA A 123 5.81 -11.73 25.48
C ALA A 123 5.02 -13.04 25.62
N SER A 124 4.21 -13.39 24.63
CA SER A 124 3.39 -14.62 24.64
C SER A 124 4.20 -15.90 24.47
N GLY A 125 5.44 -15.79 23.98
CA GLY A 125 6.24 -16.94 23.59
C GLY A 125 5.82 -17.57 22.26
N ASP A 126 4.94 -16.90 21.49
CA ASP A 126 4.50 -17.36 20.18
C ASP A 126 5.70 -17.68 19.27
N PHE A 127 5.60 -18.85 18.66
CA PHE A 127 6.55 -19.39 17.70
C PHE A 127 6.82 -18.42 16.53
N TYR A 128 5.82 -17.64 16.11
CA TYR A 128 5.93 -16.65 15.03
C TYR A 128 7.12 -15.69 15.22
N TYR A 129 7.29 -15.12 16.42
CA TYR A 129 8.36 -14.16 16.71
C TYR A 129 9.75 -14.78 16.80
N LYS A 130 9.85 -16.11 16.90
CA LYS A 130 11.11 -16.84 16.77
C LYS A 130 11.50 -17.04 15.31
N VAL A 131 10.53 -17.19 14.41
CA VAL A 131 10.75 -17.27 12.96
C VAL A 131 11.06 -15.89 12.37
N TYR A 132 10.28 -14.89 12.76
CA TYR A 132 10.33 -13.51 12.25
C TYR A 132 10.59 -12.50 13.38
N PRO A 133 11.78 -12.53 14.01
CA PRO A 133 12.12 -11.60 15.09
C PRO A 133 12.14 -10.14 14.64
N ASN A 134 12.30 -9.88 13.33
CA ASN A 134 12.21 -8.55 12.74
C ASN A 134 10.83 -7.87 12.93
N ASN A 135 9.80 -8.60 13.35
CA ASN A 135 8.48 -8.03 13.64
C ASN A 135 8.28 -7.69 15.12
N ILE A 136 9.24 -7.98 16.00
CA ILE A 136 9.17 -7.61 17.42
C ILE A 136 9.12 -6.08 17.61
N PRO A 137 9.99 -5.26 16.96
CA PRO A 137 10.02 -3.82 17.25
C PRO A 137 8.72 -3.08 16.86
N ILE A 138 8.06 -3.49 15.77
CA ILE A 138 6.77 -2.91 15.38
C ILE A 138 5.64 -3.33 16.35
N THR A 139 5.67 -4.55 16.86
CA THR A 139 4.74 -5.01 17.89
C THR A 139 4.91 -4.24 19.19
N VAL A 140 6.15 -4.05 19.64
CA VAL A 140 6.46 -3.30 20.87
C VAL A 140 6.07 -1.83 20.73
N LEU A 141 6.29 -1.22 19.56
CA LEU A 141 5.82 0.13 19.28
C LEU A 141 4.29 0.23 19.37
N ARG A 142 3.57 -0.74 18.78
CA ARG A 142 2.10 -0.81 18.85
C ARG A 142 1.60 -1.00 20.27
N TYR A 143 2.26 -1.86 21.06
CA TYR A 143 2.00 -2.02 22.49
C TYR A 143 2.12 -0.70 23.25
N TRP A 144 3.20 0.05 23.05
CA TRP A 144 3.40 1.35 23.71
C TRP A 144 2.37 2.37 23.31
N LEU A 145 1.96 2.38 22.04
CA LEU A 145 0.87 3.20 21.55
C LEU A 145 -0.44 2.86 22.29
N TYR A 146 -0.79 1.58 22.43
CA TYR A 146 -1.99 1.17 23.16
C TYR A 146 -1.91 1.52 24.65
N ARG A 147 -0.75 1.32 25.27
CA ARG A 147 -0.50 1.67 26.67
C ARG A 147 -0.64 3.17 26.93
N LEU A 148 -0.27 4.01 25.97
CA LEU A 148 -0.46 5.46 26.07
C LEU A 148 -1.94 5.84 26.15
N PHE A 149 -2.78 5.23 25.31
CA PHE A 149 -4.21 5.50 25.27
C PHE A 149 -5.01 4.80 26.37
N SER A 150 -4.53 3.67 26.88
CA SER A 150 -5.17 3.01 28.02
C SER A 150 -5.08 3.85 29.31
N MET A 151 -4.05 4.69 29.46
CA MET A 151 -3.95 5.66 30.57
C MET A 151 -5.08 6.69 30.58
N VAL A 152 -5.74 6.94 29.44
CA VAL A 152 -6.93 7.79 29.34
C VAL A 152 -8.21 6.99 29.12
N HIS A 153 -8.19 5.68 29.45
CA HIS A 153 -9.30 4.75 29.32
C HIS A 153 -9.88 4.64 27.90
N PHE A 154 -9.06 4.87 26.87
CA PHE A 154 -9.45 4.71 25.47
C PHE A 154 -8.93 3.39 24.89
N SER A 155 -9.85 2.48 24.54
CA SER A 155 -9.54 1.10 24.13
C SER A 155 -9.97 0.75 22.70
N ASN A 156 -10.31 1.74 21.87
CA ASN A 156 -10.57 1.50 20.44
C ASN A 156 -9.24 1.41 19.67
N TYR A 157 -8.56 0.27 19.80
CA TYR A 157 -7.22 0.04 19.25
C TYR A 157 -7.15 0.19 17.72
N MET A 158 -8.22 -0.18 17.02
CA MET A 158 -8.29 0.02 15.57
C MET A 158 -8.29 1.51 15.19
N LEU A 159 -9.03 2.34 15.93
CA LEU A 159 -9.03 3.78 15.71
C LEU A 159 -7.67 4.40 16.09
N ILE A 160 -7.05 3.91 17.18
CA ILE A 160 -5.70 4.32 17.58
C ILE A 160 -4.70 4.06 16.44
N ASP A 161 -4.69 2.84 15.90
CA ASP A 161 -3.82 2.43 14.80
C ASP A 161 -3.99 3.33 13.57
N LYS A 162 -5.23 3.48 13.10
CA LYS A 162 -5.55 4.28 11.91
C LYS A 162 -5.11 5.74 12.08
N THR A 163 -5.37 6.30 13.25
CA THR A 163 -4.99 7.68 13.59
C THR A 163 -3.48 7.83 13.67
N ALA A 164 -2.76 6.87 14.28
CA ALA A 164 -1.32 6.89 14.36
C ALA A 164 -0.68 6.82 12.97
N CYS A 165 -1.18 5.96 12.08
CA CYS A 165 -0.75 5.89 10.69
C CYS A 165 -0.98 7.22 9.94
N ALA A 166 -2.16 7.85 10.11
CA ALA A 166 -2.44 9.16 9.54
C ALA A 166 -1.48 10.25 10.07
N VAL A 167 -1.18 10.25 11.37
CA VAL A 167 -0.20 11.18 11.98
C VAL A 167 1.19 10.97 11.37
N VAL A 168 1.67 9.72 11.27
CA VAL A 168 2.96 9.40 10.65
C VAL A 168 3.02 9.88 9.20
N LEU A 169 1.98 9.59 8.41
CA LEU A 169 1.89 10.05 7.03
C LEU A 169 1.99 11.59 6.96
N ASN A 170 1.20 12.31 7.76
CA ASN A 170 1.19 13.76 7.78
C ASN A 170 2.53 14.37 8.23
N VAL A 171 3.25 13.74 9.15
CA VAL A 171 4.62 14.14 9.52
C VAL A 171 5.54 14.06 8.29
N GLY A 172 5.47 12.95 7.54
CA GLY A 172 6.21 12.77 6.30
C GLY A 172 5.86 13.82 5.23
N ILE A 173 4.58 14.11 5.05
CA ILE A 173 4.08 15.14 4.12
C ILE A 173 4.57 16.52 4.54
N TYR A 174 4.47 16.88 5.82
CA TYR A 174 4.91 18.17 6.35
C TYR A 174 6.40 18.42 6.11
N PHE A 175 7.26 17.46 6.45
CA PHE A 175 8.71 17.63 6.24
C PHE A 175 9.08 17.67 4.75
N SER A 176 8.38 16.91 3.91
CA SER A 176 8.55 16.96 2.45
C SER A 176 8.13 18.32 1.88
N TRP A 177 6.94 18.83 2.26
CA TRP A 177 6.46 20.15 1.85
C TRP A 177 7.40 21.27 2.30
N LYS A 178 7.87 21.19 3.55
CA LYS A 178 8.83 22.14 4.12
C LYS A 178 10.17 22.11 3.37
N LEU A 179 10.61 20.92 2.95
CA LEU A 179 11.80 20.75 2.13
C LEU A 179 11.61 21.37 0.76
N VAL A 180 10.50 21.08 0.06
CA VAL A 180 10.18 21.67 -1.25
C VAL A 180 10.15 23.19 -1.19
N ASN A 181 9.52 23.77 -0.16
CA ASN A 181 9.48 25.23 0.03
C ASN A 181 10.86 25.87 0.19
N ARG A 182 11.84 25.12 0.72
CA ARG A 182 13.22 25.60 0.90
C ARG A 182 14.11 25.36 -0.31
N LEU A 183 13.86 24.31 -1.07
CA LEU A 183 14.61 23.99 -2.29
C LEU A 183 14.12 24.80 -3.49
N PHE A 184 12.83 25.14 -3.51
CA PHE A 184 12.17 25.88 -4.58
C PHE A 184 11.45 27.10 -4.00
N ASP A 185 10.12 27.07 -3.94
CA ASP A 185 9.28 28.15 -3.44
C ASP A 185 7.90 27.61 -3.00
N ALA A 186 7.05 28.50 -2.48
CA ALA A 186 5.71 28.14 -2.01
C ALA A 186 4.75 27.65 -3.11
N LYS A 187 4.98 28.00 -4.37
CA LYS A 187 4.13 27.51 -5.48
C LYS A 187 4.45 26.05 -5.76
N MET A 188 5.74 25.69 -5.76
CA MET A 188 6.17 24.30 -5.84
C MET A 188 5.75 23.52 -4.59
N GLY A 189 5.77 24.13 -3.41
CA GLY A 189 5.22 23.52 -2.19
C GLY A 189 3.74 23.15 -2.32
N ASN A 190 2.91 24.06 -2.84
CA ASN A 190 1.50 23.76 -3.08
C ASN A 190 1.29 22.72 -4.18
N LEU A 191 2.12 22.72 -5.22
CA LEU A 191 2.09 21.68 -6.24
C LEU A 191 2.45 20.32 -5.67
N PHE A 192 3.48 20.25 -4.80
CA PHE A 192 3.84 19.04 -4.07
C PHE A 192 2.65 18.50 -3.26
N LEU A 193 1.98 19.36 -2.48
CA LEU A 193 0.79 18.95 -1.71
C LEU A 193 -0.31 18.43 -2.64
N LEU A 194 -0.55 19.08 -3.78
CA LEU A 194 -1.54 18.62 -4.76
C LEU A 194 -1.17 17.23 -5.34
N MET A 195 0.10 17.01 -5.71
CA MET A 195 0.59 15.71 -6.20
C MET A 195 0.45 14.62 -5.13
N THR A 196 0.77 14.95 -3.86
CA THR A 196 0.58 14.07 -2.72
C THR A 196 -0.88 13.73 -2.49
N LEU A 197 -1.80 14.70 -2.52
CA LEU A 197 -3.24 14.50 -2.33
C LEU A 197 -3.81 13.52 -3.37
N THR A 198 -3.28 13.56 -4.60
CA THR A 198 -3.67 12.64 -5.68
C THR A 198 -2.96 11.28 -5.64
N SER A 199 -2.07 11.04 -4.67
CA SER A 199 -1.43 9.75 -4.43
C SER A 199 -2.26 8.94 -3.43
N PHE A 200 -3.46 8.52 -3.85
CA PHE A 200 -4.44 7.85 -2.99
C PHE A 200 -3.92 6.67 -2.15
N PRO A 201 -3.02 5.80 -2.65
CA PRO A 201 -2.50 4.69 -1.85
C PRO A 201 -1.84 5.13 -0.53
N LEU A 202 -1.21 6.31 -0.47
CA LEU A 202 -0.65 6.82 0.78
C LEU A 202 -1.72 6.94 1.87
N PHE A 203 -2.91 7.40 1.49
CA PHE A 203 -4.04 7.57 2.40
C PHE A 203 -4.79 6.26 2.65
N PHE A 204 -4.95 5.40 1.65
CA PHE A 204 -5.59 4.10 1.84
C PHE A 204 -4.81 3.20 2.80
N TYR A 205 -3.47 3.26 2.77
CA TYR A 205 -2.62 2.51 3.70
C TYR A 205 -2.72 2.96 5.16
N ILE A 206 -3.37 4.10 5.49
CA ILE A 206 -3.58 4.47 6.90
C ILE A 206 -4.45 3.46 7.65
N THR A 207 -5.23 2.64 6.93
CA THR A 207 -6.03 1.58 7.52
C THR A 207 -5.24 0.30 7.82
N TYR A 208 -3.96 0.26 7.47
CA TYR A 208 -3.07 -0.86 7.69
C TYR A 208 -1.87 -0.44 8.55
N PHE A 209 -1.95 -0.72 9.85
CA PHE A 209 -0.85 -0.49 10.78
C PHE A 209 0.17 -1.62 10.66
N TYR A 210 1.30 -1.31 10.01
CA TYR A 210 2.46 -2.19 9.92
C TYR A 210 3.73 -1.38 9.67
N THR A 211 4.87 -2.07 9.52
CA THR A 211 6.18 -1.45 9.28
C THR A 211 6.16 -0.52 8.08
N ASP A 212 5.44 -0.86 7.01
CA ASP A 212 5.34 -0.02 5.81
C ASP A 212 4.81 1.38 6.11
N THR A 213 3.66 1.47 6.77
CA THR A 213 2.96 2.72 7.03
C THR A 213 3.65 3.54 8.12
N VAL A 214 4.10 2.88 9.20
CA VAL A 214 4.76 3.53 10.34
C VAL A 214 6.12 4.11 9.95
N THR A 215 6.75 3.58 8.89
CA THR A 215 8.04 4.08 8.42
C THR A 215 7.96 5.19 7.34
N LEU A 216 6.77 5.61 6.91
CA LEU A 216 6.61 6.60 5.82
C LEU A 216 7.20 7.98 6.14
N MET A 217 7.29 8.36 7.41
CA MET A 217 7.87 9.65 7.80
C MET A 217 9.39 9.71 7.66
N PHE A 218 10.08 8.56 7.81
CA PHE A 218 11.53 8.53 7.97
C PHE A 218 12.29 9.03 6.74
N PRO A 219 11.99 8.58 5.49
CA PRO A 219 12.68 9.08 4.30
C PRO A 219 12.66 10.62 4.22
N ALA A 220 11.47 11.23 4.37
CA ALA A 220 11.28 12.67 4.29
C ALA A 220 12.06 13.41 5.38
N MET A 221 12.02 12.90 6.62
CA MET A 221 12.77 13.44 7.75
C MET A 221 14.29 13.34 7.53
N PHE A 222 14.79 12.22 6.97
CA PHE A 222 16.21 12.06 6.65
C PHE A 222 16.69 13.09 5.64
N LEU A 223 15.97 13.29 4.53
CA LEU A 223 16.34 14.32 3.56
C LEU A 223 16.32 15.71 4.18
N TYR A 224 15.31 16.00 5.00
CA TYR A 224 15.19 17.29 5.64
C TYR A 224 16.33 17.55 6.64
N LEU A 225 16.65 16.58 7.49
CA LEU A 225 17.76 16.67 8.44
C LEU A 225 19.11 16.73 7.74
N TRP A 226 19.31 15.94 6.68
CA TRP A 226 20.51 16.02 5.85
C TRP A 226 20.64 17.41 5.21
N TYR A 227 19.56 17.96 4.67
CA TYR A 227 19.54 19.33 4.13
C TYR A 227 19.95 20.36 5.19
N LEU A 228 19.41 20.27 6.42
CA LEU A 228 19.79 21.15 7.53
C LEU A 228 21.26 20.98 7.93
N TYR A 229 21.74 19.74 8.00
CA TYR A 229 23.13 19.43 8.29
C TYR A 229 24.06 19.99 7.22
N HIS A 230 23.82 19.71 5.95
CA HIS A 230 24.65 20.16 4.84
C HIS A 230 24.76 21.69 4.78
N ARG A 231 23.69 22.41 5.16
CA ARG A 231 23.68 23.88 5.18
C ARG A 231 24.37 24.49 6.39
N SER A 232 24.30 23.85 7.56
CA SER A 232 24.73 24.46 8.82
C SER A 232 25.94 23.80 9.47
N MET A 233 26.30 22.60 9.02
CA MET A 233 27.29 21.70 9.61
C MET A 233 27.08 21.39 11.10
N LYS A 234 25.90 21.70 11.66
CA LYS A 234 25.57 21.45 13.06
C LYS A 234 25.33 19.96 13.30
N ILE A 235 26.20 19.35 14.10
CA ILE A 235 26.22 17.91 14.34
C ILE A 235 24.90 17.35 14.91
N ARG A 236 24.12 18.16 15.64
CA ARG A 236 22.80 17.77 16.16
C ARG A 236 21.86 17.20 15.10
N TYR A 237 21.91 17.71 13.86
CA TYR A 237 21.08 17.20 12.78
C TYR A 237 21.55 15.82 12.30
N LEU A 238 22.85 15.57 12.37
CA LEU A 238 23.44 14.27 12.06
C LEU A 238 23.14 13.24 13.16
N PHE A 239 23.21 13.66 14.44
CA PHE A 239 22.77 12.82 15.57
C PHE A 239 21.31 12.41 15.42
N LEU A 240 20.42 13.37 15.16
CA LEU A 240 18.99 13.09 14.94
C LEU A 240 18.77 12.20 13.71
N ALA A 241 19.51 12.42 12.62
CA ALA A 241 19.41 11.56 11.43
C ALA A 241 19.87 10.12 11.73
N GLY A 242 20.97 9.95 12.46
CA GLY A 242 21.46 8.63 12.86
C GLY A 242 20.52 7.91 13.82
N LEU A 243 19.96 8.63 14.79
CA LEU A 243 18.98 8.07 15.74
C LEU A 243 17.70 7.63 15.02
N LEU A 244 17.14 8.48 14.16
CA LEU A 244 15.97 8.13 13.36
C LEU A 244 16.25 6.96 12.42
N LEU A 245 17.47 6.86 11.86
CA LEU A 245 17.85 5.74 11.00
C LEU A 245 18.01 4.45 11.79
N GLY A 246 18.52 4.54 13.03
CA GLY A 246 18.56 3.42 13.97
C GLY A 246 17.17 2.92 14.31
N ILE A 247 16.30 3.79 14.84
CA ILE A 247 14.92 3.43 15.19
C ILE A 247 14.16 2.91 13.96
N GLY A 248 14.31 3.59 12.82
CA GLY A 248 13.68 3.17 11.57
C GLY A 248 14.18 1.80 11.10
N TYR A 249 15.47 1.51 11.21
CA TYR A 249 16.06 0.21 10.89
C TYR A 249 15.48 -0.91 11.77
N GLU A 250 15.32 -0.68 13.07
CA GLU A 250 14.72 -1.68 13.97
C GLU A 250 13.26 -1.96 13.59
N ILE A 251 12.47 -0.94 13.28
CA ILE A 251 11.08 -1.12 12.84
C ILE A 251 11.01 -1.77 11.46
N ARG A 252 11.90 -1.37 10.54
CA ARG A 252 11.95 -1.87 9.17
C ARG A 252 13.40 -1.93 8.68
N PRO A 253 14.03 -3.12 8.67
CA PRO A 253 15.44 -3.27 8.32
C PRO A 253 15.83 -2.70 6.96
N ASN A 254 14.91 -2.68 5.98
CA ASN A 254 15.17 -2.14 4.63
C ASN A 254 15.50 -0.63 4.63
N LEU A 255 15.20 0.11 5.71
CA LEU A 255 15.65 1.49 5.85
C LEU A 255 17.19 1.63 5.88
N ILE A 256 17.94 0.54 6.15
CA ILE A 256 19.40 0.56 6.05
C ILE A 256 19.90 1.01 4.68
N LEU A 257 19.12 0.79 3.61
CA LEU A 257 19.47 1.12 2.23
C LEU A 257 19.65 2.64 2.00
N PHE A 258 19.18 3.48 2.92
CA PHE A 258 19.45 4.93 2.90
C PHE A 258 20.90 5.26 3.26
N LEU A 259 21.54 4.47 4.11
CA LEU A 259 22.92 4.70 4.56
C LEU A 259 23.94 4.63 3.42
N PRO A 260 24.01 3.55 2.59
CA PRO A 260 24.93 3.51 1.47
C PRO A 260 24.62 4.59 0.42
N ALA A 261 23.34 4.90 0.17
CA ALA A 261 22.97 5.98 -0.74
C ALA A 261 23.49 7.34 -0.25
N LEU A 262 23.34 7.63 1.04
CA LEU A 262 23.87 8.85 1.65
C LEU A 262 25.39 8.86 1.64
N ALA A 263 26.06 7.73 1.92
CA ALA A 263 27.51 7.61 1.86
C ALA A 263 28.05 7.93 0.46
N ILE A 264 27.46 7.33 -0.59
CA ILE A 264 27.80 7.60 -1.98
C ILE A 264 27.62 9.08 -2.31
N TYR A 265 26.48 9.67 -1.95
CA TYR A 265 26.23 11.11 -2.14
C TYR A 265 27.26 11.98 -1.42
N MET A 266 27.58 11.66 -0.15
CA MET A 266 28.56 12.39 0.65
C MET A 266 29.96 12.40 0.01
N LEU A 267 30.37 11.35 -0.70
CA LEU A 267 31.64 11.33 -1.42
C LEU A 267 31.70 12.36 -2.57
N PHE A 268 30.55 12.80 -3.08
CA PHE A 268 30.47 13.84 -4.10
C PHE A 268 30.47 15.25 -3.50
N VAL A 269 29.88 15.45 -2.32
CA VAL A 269 29.71 16.80 -1.73
C VAL A 269 30.62 17.12 -0.54
N LEU A 270 31.30 16.13 0.05
CA LEU A 270 32.22 16.27 1.18
C LEU A 270 33.60 15.65 0.88
N ARG A 271 34.58 15.98 1.72
CA ARG A 271 35.90 15.31 1.73
C ARG A 271 35.81 13.97 2.46
N LEU A 272 36.60 12.98 2.03
CA LEU A 272 36.58 11.61 2.58
C LEU A 272 36.65 11.56 4.11
N LYS A 273 37.56 12.30 4.75
CA LYS A 273 37.65 12.38 6.23
C LYS A 273 36.31 12.76 6.87
N LYS A 274 35.59 13.72 6.30
CA LYS A 274 34.29 14.17 6.82
C LYS A 274 33.19 13.13 6.56
N VAL A 275 33.25 12.43 5.43
CA VAL A 275 32.35 11.29 5.14
C VAL A 275 32.51 10.22 6.22
N LEU A 276 33.74 9.79 6.49
CA LEU A 276 34.04 8.78 7.51
C LEU A 276 33.56 9.21 8.90
N LEU A 277 33.87 10.44 9.32
CA LEU A 277 33.38 10.98 10.60
C LEU A 277 31.85 11.00 10.68
N ASN A 278 31.17 11.39 9.59
CA ASN A 278 29.72 11.41 9.60
C ASN A 278 29.13 10.00 9.71
N LEU A 279 29.72 9.02 9.02
CA LEU A 279 29.30 7.62 9.08
C LEU A 279 29.54 7.02 10.46
N ILE A 280 30.64 7.37 11.15
CA ILE A 280 30.88 6.96 12.53
C ILE A 280 29.78 7.50 13.45
N VAL A 281 29.41 8.78 13.32
CA VAL A 281 28.34 9.37 14.16
C VAL A 281 26.99 8.72 13.88
N ILE A 282 26.63 8.51 12.62
CA ILE A 282 25.40 7.82 12.24
C ILE A 282 25.41 6.38 12.80
N GLY A 283 26.50 5.63 12.54
CA GLY A 283 26.65 4.25 12.99
C GLY A 283 26.59 4.11 14.52
N ALA A 284 27.23 5.02 15.27
CA ALA A 284 27.16 5.03 16.72
C ALA A 284 25.73 5.23 17.24
N MET A 285 24.94 6.10 16.60
CA MET A 285 23.53 6.30 16.98
C MET A 285 22.65 5.11 16.61
N MET A 286 22.94 4.44 15.48
CA MET A 286 22.24 3.22 15.10
C MET A 286 22.52 2.08 16.09
N VAL A 287 23.79 1.87 16.44
CA VAL A 287 24.19 0.86 17.44
C VAL A 287 23.55 1.15 18.79
N ALA A 288 23.53 2.43 19.22
CA ALA A 288 22.87 2.81 20.47
C ALA A 288 21.37 2.51 20.42
N ALA A 289 20.67 2.89 19.34
CA ALA A 289 19.24 2.59 19.18
C ALA A 289 18.96 1.08 19.21
N GLY A 290 19.72 0.30 18.45
CA GLY A 290 19.60 -1.16 18.42
C GLY A 290 19.85 -1.80 19.78
N PHE A 291 20.87 -1.35 20.52
CA PHE A 291 21.13 -1.82 21.88
C PHE A 291 19.93 -1.61 22.81
N PHE A 292 19.33 -0.41 22.82
CA PHE A 292 18.18 -0.11 23.68
C PHE A 292 16.93 -0.90 23.27
N VAL A 293 16.65 -1.03 21.98
CA VAL A 293 15.52 -1.82 21.47
C VAL A 293 15.68 -3.29 21.86
N HIS A 294 16.82 -3.91 21.56
CA HIS A 294 17.06 -5.32 21.87
C HIS A 294 17.08 -5.59 23.38
N ALA A 295 17.63 -4.69 24.19
CA ALA A 295 17.60 -4.81 25.65
C ALA A 295 16.17 -4.78 26.19
N TYR A 296 15.32 -3.92 25.62
CA TYR A 296 13.91 -3.84 26.00
C TYR A 296 13.10 -5.05 25.52
N ASP A 297 13.35 -5.54 24.30
CA ASP A 297 12.70 -6.75 23.78
C ASP A 297 13.05 -7.98 24.64
N GLN A 298 14.30 -8.11 25.07
CA GLN A 298 14.71 -9.16 26.01
C GLN A 298 14.05 -9.01 27.39
N HIS A 299 13.91 -7.77 27.89
CA HIS A 299 13.20 -7.51 29.13
C HIS A 299 11.73 -7.95 29.07
N LEU A 300 11.08 -7.81 27.91
CA LEU A 300 9.73 -8.33 27.68
C LEU A 300 9.67 -9.86 27.55
N GLY A 301 10.81 -10.55 27.49
CA GLY A 301 10.87 -12.01 27.39
C GLY A 301 10.99 -12.55 25.96
N TYR A 302 11.25 -11.71 24.96
CA TYR A 302 11.58 -12.21 23.63
C TYR A 302 12.97 -12.85 23.63
N THR A 303 13.03 -14.11 23.23
CA THR A 303 14.27 -14.88 23.13
C THR A 303 14.55 -15.26 21.68
N SER A 304 15.76 -14.98 21.21
CA SER A 304 16.20 -15.40 19.88
C SER A 304 16.40 -16.91 19.84
N ASP A 305 15.89 -17.57 18.79
CA ASP A 305 16.16 -18.97 18.49
C ASP A 305 16.73 -19.10 17.06
N PRO A 306 18.06 -19.19 16.91
CA PRO A 306 18.70 -19.32 15.61
C PRO A 306 18.26 -20.55 14.81
N SER A 307 17.77 -21.61 15.46
CA SER A 307 17.26 -22.79 14.75
C SER A 307 15.91 -22.51 14.05
N LEU A 308 15.18 -21.48 14.50
CA LEU A 308 13.86 -21.12 14.00
C LEU A 308 13.89 -19.89 13.11
N SER A 309 14.74 -18.90 13.42
CA SER A 309 14.86 -17.66 12.67
C SER A 309 15.16 -17.90 11.18
N MET A 310 14.54 -17.13 10.29
CA MET A 310 14.85 -17.19 8.86
C MET A 310 16.14 -16.44 8.53
N PRO A 311 17.08 -17.03 7.77
CA PRO A 311 18.28 -16.34 7.34
C PRO A 311 17.98 -15.34 6.21
N THR A 312 18.78 -14.28 6.09
CA THR A 312 18.68 -13.30 4.99
C THR A 312 18.71 -13.94 3.60
N THR A 313 19.39 -15.08 3.45
CA THR A 313 19.44 -15.86 2.20
C THR A 313 18.09 -16.36 1.74
N HIS A 314 17.13 -16.56 2.65
CA HIS A 314 15.79 -17.03 2.34
C HIS A 314 15.06 -16.06 1.40
N TRP A 315 15.06 -14.77 1.74
CA TRP A 315 14.42 -13.75 0.91
C TRP A 315 15.15 -13.51 -0.43
N ILE A 316 16.47 -13.73 -0.48
CA ILE A 316 17.23 -13.71 -1.75
C ILE A 316 16.80 -14.90 -2.63
N MET A 317 16.61 -16.08 -2.04
CA MET A 317 16.09 -17.26 -2.73
C MET A 317 14.67 -17.04 -3.25
N LEU A 318 13.79 -16.43 -2.44
CA LEU A 318 12.43 -16.04 -2.85
C LEU A 318 12.44 -15.05 -4.02
N GLY A 319 13.39 -14.12 -4.04
CA GLY A 319 13.61 -13.19 -5.15
C GLY A 319 13.94 -13.86 -6.49
N LEU A 320 14.23 -15.15 -6.50
CA LEU A 320 14.45 -16.00 -7.69
C LEU A 320 13.33 -17.02 -7.92
N SER A 321 12.22 -16.96 -7.19
CA SER A 321 11.05 -17.83 -7.40
C SER A 321 10.41 -17.60 -8.78
N ARG A 322 9.23 -18.18 -9.06
CA ARG A 322 8.58 -18.04 -10.37
C ARG A 322 8.32 -16.56 -10.74
N TYR A 323 7.83 -15.79 -9.77
CA TYR A 323 7.51 -14.37 -9.92
C TYR A 323 8.32 -13.45 -8.99
N GLY A 324 9.26 -14.03 -8.23
CA GLY A 324 10.07 -13.27 -7.26
C GLY A 324 9.34 -13.00 -5.94
N GLU A 325 8.24 -13.71 -5.69
CA GLU A 325 7.35 -13.56 -4.53
C GLU A 325 7.53 -14.69 -3.50
N TYR A 326 6.94 -14.48 -2.32
CA TYR A 326 6.83 -15.50 -1.28
C TYR A 326 6.02 -16.71 -1.75
N ASN A 327 6.46 -17.91 -1.38
CA ASN A 327 5.67 -19.13 -1.57
C ASN A 327 5.91 -20.16 -0.45
N GLY A 328 4.88 -20.94 -0.16
CA GLY A 328 4.91 -21.90 0.96
C GLY A 328 5.93 -23.04 0.78
N ALA A 329 6.22 -23.45 -0.46
CA ALA A 329 7.17 -24.53 -0.71
C ALA A 329 8.60 -24.13 -0.31
N ASP A 330 9.02 -22.93 -0.71
CA ASP A 330 10.31 -22.35 -0.34
C ASP A 330 10.41 -22.05 1.16
N TYR A 331 9.33 -21.54 1.75
CA TYR A 331 9.24 -21.38 3.21
C TYR A 331 9.52 -22.71 3.92
N MET A 332 8.83 -23.78 3.53
CA MET A 332 8.99 -25.09 4.16
C MET A 332 10.37 -25.70 3.91
N LEU A 333 10.95 -25.51 2.73
CA LEU A 333 12.29 -25.98 2.39
C LEU A 333 13.34 -25.44 3.38
N THR A 334 13.32 -24.13 3.63
CA THR A 334 14.22 -23.49 4.60
C THR A 334 13.81 -23.84 6.04
N ARG A 335 12.51 -23.74 6.37
CA ARG A 335 12.00 -23.97 7.73
C ARG A 335 12.31 -25.37 8.28
N ASN A 336 12.35 -26.38 7.41
CA ASN A 336 12.59 -27.77 7.79
C ASN A 336 14.04 -28.06 8.19
N GLN A 337 14.98 -27.15 7.94
CA GLN A 337 16.37 -27.33 8.36
C GLN A 337 16.53 -27.02 9.86
N HIS A 338 17.25 -27.89 10.57
CA HIS A 338 17.41 -27.81 12.03
C HIS A 338 18.42 -26.75 12.51
N THR A 339 19.34 -26.31 11.64
CA THR A 339 20.40 -25.35 12.00
C THR A 339 20.41 -24.17 11.05
N GLN A 340 20.87 -23.01 11.54
CA GLN A 340 21.01 -21.81 10.70
C GLN A 340 21.96 -22.02 9.51
N GLN A 341 23.02 -22.81 9.71
CA GLN A 341 23.92 -23.19 8.62
C GLN A 341 23.22 -24.08 7.59
N GLY A 342 22.42 -25.06 8.01
CA GLY A 342 21.64 -25.91 7.11
C GLY A 342 20.65 -25.09 6.26
N LYS A 343 19.96 -24.12 6.88
CA LYS A 343 19.08 -23.17 6.17
C LYS A 343 19.83 -22.41 5.08
N ILE A 344 20.94 -21.77 5.43
CA ILE A 344 21.77 -20.99 4.50
C ILE A 344 22.28 -21.88 3.36
N GLN A 345 22.72 -23.11 3.66
CA GLN A 345 23.23 -24.04 2.65
C GLN A 345 22.16 -24.40 1.63
N VAL A 346 20.96 -24.78 2.07
CA VAL A 346 19.85 -25.13 1.18
C VAL A 346 19.38 -23.94 0.37
N ASP A 347 19.25 -22.76 0.98
CA ASP A 347 18.89 -21.53 0.26
C ASP A 347 19.91 -21.21 -0.83
N VAL A 348 21.21 -21.27 -0.51
CA VAL A 348 22.30 -20.99 -1.46
C VAL A 348 22.34 -22.01 -2.60
N GLN A 349 22.09 -23.29 -2.31
CA GLN A 349 21.97 -24.32 -3.34
C GLN A 349 20.80 -24.02 -4.29
N GLN A 350 19.65 -23.66 -3.73
CA GLN A 350 18.45 -23.33 -4.52
C GLN A 350 18.64 -22.05 -5.35
N ILE A 351 19.31 -21.03 -4.79
CA ILE A 351 19.70 -19.80 -5.52
C ILE A 351 20.56 -20.16 -6.73
N LYS A 352 21.61 -20.97 -6.53
CA LYS A 352 22.50 -21.39 -7.62
C LYS A 352 21.76 -22.18 -8.69
N SER A 353 20.93 -23.15 -8.29
CA SER A 353 20.09 -23.92 -9.22
C SER A 353 19.22 -22.98 -10.05
N ARG A 354 18.46 -22.09 -9.41
CA ARG A 354 17.54 -21.17 -10.11
C ARG A 354 18.24 -20.23 -11.09
N ILE A 355 19.43 -19.73 -10.74
CA ILE A 355 20.22 -18.90 -11.66
C ILE A 355 20.64 -19.69 -12.90
N ILE A 356 21.09 -20.94 -12.73
CA ILE A 356 21.48 -21.83 -13.82
C ILE A 356 20.26 -22.22 -14.67
N ASP A 357 19.19 -22.67 -14.02
CA ASP A 357 17.97 -23.18 -14.67
C ASP A 357 17.25 -22.09 -15.49
N LYS A 358 17.22 -20.85 -14.99
CA LYS A 358 16.61 -19.71 -15.71
C LYS A 358 17.48 -19.22 -16.87
N GLY A 359 18.80 -19.32 -16.75
CA GLY A 359 19.74 -18.67 -17.65
C GLY A 359 19.53 -17.14 -17.75
N VAL A 360 20.23 -16.48 -18.67
CA VAL A 360 20.11 -15.03 -18.86
C VAL A 360 18.68 -14.61 -19.27
N PRO A 361 18.02 -15.26 -20.25
CA PRO A 361 16.67 -14.85 -20.66
C PRO A 361 15.65 -14.94 -19.53
N GLY A 362 15.62 -16.05 -18.79
CA GLY A 362 14.68 -16.23 -17.68
C GLY A 362 14.94 -15.30 -16.50
N LEU A 363 16.18 -14.88 -16.27
CA LEU A 363 16.50 -13.84 -15.29
C LEU A 363 16.01 -12.46 -15.73
N VAL A 364 16.19 -12.11 -17.00
CA VAL A 364 15.66 -10.85 -17.55
C VAL A 364 14.13 -10.81 -17.46
N ASP A 365 13.45 -11.90 -17.83
CA ASP A 365 12.00 -12.01 -17.70
C ASP A 365 11.54 -11.82 -16.25
N LEU A 366 12.23 -12.46 -15.30
CA LEU A 366 11.96 -12.29 -13.87
C LEU A 366 12.18 -10.84 -13.41
N TRP A 367 13.27 -10.18 -13.84
CA TRP A 367 13.53 -8.79 -13.47
C TRP A 367 12.50 -7.82 -14.06
N VAL A 368 11.96 -8.09 -15.25
CA VAL A 368 10.83 -7.34 -15.82
C VAL A 368 9.59 -7.50 -14.95
N ILE A 369 9.25 -8.73 -14.55
CA ILE A 369 8.13 -9.01 -13.64
C ILE A 369 8.30 -8.27 -12.31
N LYS A 370 9.47 -8.39 -11.67
CA LYS A 370 9.75 -7.73 -10.38
C LYS A 370 9.75 -6.20 -10.49
N THR A 371 10.21 -5.66 -11.62
CA THR A 371 10.10 -4.22 -11.92
C THR A 371 8.64 -3.80 -11.98
N ALA A 372 7.81 -4.56 -12.70
CA ALA A 372 6.39 -4.29 -12.81
C ALA A 372 5.71 -4.33 -11.43
N GLU A 373 5.86 -5.43 -10.70
CA GLU A 373 5.27 -5.65 -9.38
C GLU A 373 5.66 -4.56 -8.37
N THR A 374 6.95 -4.26 -8.25
CA THR A 374 7.45 -3.34 -7.23
C THR A 374 7.19 -1.87 -7.59
N TRP A 375 7.46 -1.47 -8.83
CA TRP A 375 7.57 -0.04 -9.20
C TRP A 375 6.47 0.46 -10.14
N SER A 376 5.85 -0.42 -10.93
CA SER A 376 4.88 -0.02 -11.95
C SER A 376 3.43 -0.07 -11.46
N ILE A 377 3.13 -0.81 -10.39
CA ILE A 377 1.78 -0.92 -9.82
C ILE A 377 1.46 0.32 -8.98
N GLY A 378 0.51 1.13 -9.44
CA GLY A 378 0.07 2.33 -8.76
C GLY A 378 -0.59 2.06 -7.41
N SER A 379 -1.38 0.99 -7.28
CA SER A 379 -2.05 0.64 -6.02
C SER A 379 -1.08 0.24 -4.92
N ARG A 380 0.13 -0.22 -5.27
CA ARG A 380 1.11 -0.77 -4.31
C ARG A 380 0.48 -1.88 -3.47
N GLY A 381 -0.50 -2.60 -4.01
CA GLY A 381 -1.22 -3.69 -3.36
C GLY A 381 -2.11 -3.29 -2.17
N PHE A 382 -2.46 -2.00 -1.99
CA PHE A 382 -3.25 -1.56 -0.83
C PHE A 382 -4.51 -2.42 -0.63
N ASP A 383 -5.18 -2.77 -1.72
CA ASP A 383 -6.41 -3.53 -1.76
C ASP A 383 -6.25 -4.98 -1.26
N ILE A 384 -5.07 -5.58 -1.41
CA ILE A 384 -4.77 -6.93 -0.91
C ILE A 384 -4.63 -6.91 0.61
N TYR A 385 -3.97 -5.89 1.17
CA TYR A 385 -3.68 -5.82 2.62
C TYR A 385 -4.83 -5.22 3.44
N THR A 386 -5.88 -4.73 2.80
CA THR A 386 -7.08 -4.15 3.43
C THR A 386 -8.37 -4.89 3.05
N ASP A 387 -8.24 -6.15 2.63
CA ASP A 387 -9.32 -6.94 2.06
C ASP A 387 -10.26 -7.59 3.10
N VAL A 388 -10.14 -7.19 4.37
CA VAL A 388 -10.99 -7.61 5.50
C VAL A 388 -11.68 -6.39 6.09
N SER A 389 -13.01 -6.39 6.10
CA SER A 389 -13.83 -5.37 6.75
C SER A 389 -14.87 -6.01 7.65
N ALA A 390 -15.05 -5.44 8.85
CA ALA A 390 -16.17 -5.81 9.71
C ALA A 390 -17.52 -5.47 9.06
N HIS A 391 -17.54 -4.44 8.22
CA HIS A 391 -18.74 -3.93 7.55
C HIS A 391 -18.43 -3.68 6.06
N PRO A 392 -18.69 -4.66 5.17
CA PRO A 392 -18.38 -4.56 3.74
C PRO A 392 -19.41 -3.70 3.00
N THR A 393 -19.40 -2.38 3.24
CA THR A 393 -20.29 -1.44 2.57
C THR A 393 -20.04 -1.38 1.06
N MET A 394 -20.99 -0.79 0.32
CA MET A 394 -20.81 -0.57 -1.11
C MET A 394 -19.59 0.31 -1.43
N ALA A 395 -19.32 1.34 -0.61
CA ALA A 395 -18.12 2.16 -0.75
C ALA A 395 -16.85 1.31 -0.52
N TYR A 396 -16.87 0.39 0.45
CA TYR A 396 -15.77 -0.54 0.68
C TYR A 396 -15.52 -1.41 -0.56
N GLU A 397 -16.56 -1.97 -1.18
CA GLU A 397 -16.42 -2.78 -2.39
C GLU A 397 -15.76 -2.03 -3.56
N TYR A 398 -16.05 -0.74 -3.73
CA TYR A 398 -15.45 0.08 -4.79
C TYR A 398 -14.04 0.60 -4.48
N VAL A 399 -13.61 0.65 -3.21
CA VAL A 399 -12.28 1.16 -2.85
C VAL A 399 -11.31 0.01 -2.56
N PHE A 400 -11.72 -0.94 -1.72
CA PHE A 400 -10.86 -1.99 -1.17
C PHE A 400 -11.32 -3.40 -1.57
N GLY A 401 -12.61 -3.59 -1.82
CA GLY A 401 -13.20 -4.90 -2.10
C GLY A 401 -13.15 -5.31 -3.57
N ARG A 402 -14.09 -6.15 -3.99
CA ARG A 402 -14.03 -6.87 -5.27
C ARG A 402 -14.32 -5.99 -6.49
N GLN A 403 -14.87 -4.79 -6.27
CA GLN A 403 -15.31 -3.86 -7.30
C GLN A 403 -14.36 -2.65 -7.44
N ASN A 404 -13.12 -2.77 -6.96
CA ASN A 404 -12.16 -1.67 -6.88
C ASN A 404 -11.48 -1.26 -8.19
N GLN A 405 -11.83 -1.88 -9.32
CA GLN A 405 -11.09 -1.73 -10.58
C GLN A 405 -11.01 -0.28 -11.06
N LEU A 406 -12.08 0.49 -10.89
CA LEU A 406 -12.07 1.91 -11.24
C LEU A 406 -11.12 2.72 -10.35
N VAL A 407 -11.07 2.44 -9.05
CA VAL A 407 -10.14 3.12 -8.13
C VAL A 407 -8.71 2.77 -8.48
N LEU A 408 -8.40 1.48 -8.73
CA LEU A 408 -7.10 1.05 -9.21
C LEU A 408 -6.72 1.79 -10.50
N TYR A 409 -7.68 1.99 -11.40
CA TYR A 409 -7.47 2.67 -12.67
C TYR A 409 -7.12 4.15 -12.49
N ILE A 410 -7.87 4.85 -11.63
CA ILE A 410 -7.60 6.24 -11.27
C ILE A 410 -6.22 6.37 -10.61
N VAL A 411 -5.91 5.49 -9.66
CA VAL A 411 -4.60 5.44 -8.99
C VAL A 411 -3.46 5.27 -9.99
N GLN A 412 -3.63 4.39 -10.99
CA GLN A 412 -2.63 4.14 -12.00
C GLN A 412 -2.34 5.39 -12.86
N ILE A 413 -3.37 6.16 -13.23
CA ILE A 413 -3.20 7.41 -13.99
C ILE A 413 -2.27 8.38 -13.25
N PHE A 414 -2.51 8.62 -11.96
CA PHE A 414 -1.65 9.52 -11.17
C PHE A 414 -0.25 8.94 -10.97
N HIS A 415 -0.12 7.62 -10.82
CA HIS A 415 1.17 6.95 -10.71
C HIS A 415 2.02 7.08 -11.98
N VAL A 416 1.42 6.92 -13.16
CA VAL A 416 2.07 7.13 -14.47
C VAL A 416 2.60 8.56 -14.59
N VAL A 417 1.82 9.57 -14.20
CA VAL A 417 2.26 10.97 -14.22
C VAL A 417 3.44 11.19 -13.26
N ASN A 418 3.39 10.61 -12.05
CA ASN A 418 4.49 10.70 -11.09
C ASN A 418 5.76 10.02 -11.61
N LEU A 419 5.67 8.84 -12.22
CA LEU A 419 6.81 8.14 -12.82
C LEU A 419 7.39 8.92 -14.01
N PHE A 420 6.54 9.49 -14.86
CA PHE A 420 6.97 10.34 -15.97
C PHE A 420 7.78 11.54 -15.48
N LEU A 421 7.25 12.27 -14.49
CA LEU A 421 7.96 13.40 -13.89
C LEU A 421 9.23 12.93 -13.18
N LEU A 422 9.18 11.84 -12.43
CA LEU A 422 10.35 11.28 -11.75
C LEU A 422 11.49 10.94 -12.73
N ALA A 423 11.19 10.30 -13.87
CA ALA A 423 12.17 10.04 -14.92
C ALA A 423 12.73 11.35 -15.51
N PHE A 424 11.85 12.35 -15.72
CA PHE A 424 12.25 13.68 -16.20
C PHE A 424 13.19 14.43 -15.23
N SER A 425 13.18 14.09 -13.93
CA SER A 425 14.07 14.68 -12.92
C SER A 425 15.55 14.42 -13.20
N ALA A 426 15.88 13.38 -13.97
CA ALA A 426 17.25 13.08 -14.40
C ALA A 426 17.89 14.23 -15.20
N LEU A 427 17.09 14.99 -15.95
CA LEU A 427 17.58 16.11 -16.76
C LEU A 427 18.12 17.28 -15.93
N ASN A 428 17.74 17.35 -14.64
CA ASN A 428 18.20 18.40 -13.73
C ASN A 428 19.73 18.44 -13.62
N TYR A 429 20.37 17.28 -13.50
CA TYR A 429 21.83 17.21 -13.40
C TYR A 429 22.49 17.64 -14.70
N PHE A 430 22.05 17.14 -15.85
CA PHE A 430 22.63 17.50 -17.15
C PHE A 430 22.47 18.98 -17.50
N ARG A 431 21.39 19.62 -17.07
CA ARG A 431 21.18 21.05 -17.28
C ARG A 431 22.00 21.92 -16.34
N THR A 432 22.08 21.55 -15.06
CA THR A 432 22.68 22.40 -14.02
C THR A 432 24.16 22.11 -13.78
N ASN A 433 24.62 20.89 -14.09
CA ASN A 433 25.91 20.33 -13.70
C ASN A 433 26.19 20.44 -12.18
N LYS A 434 25.14 20.49 -11.35
CA LYS A 434 25.24 20.64 -9.90
C LYS A 434 24.85 19.35 -9.19
N VAL A 435 25.61 19.02 -8.14
CA VAL A 435 25.30 17.90 -7.24
C VAL A 435 24.25 18.34 -6.22
N SER A 436 22.99 18.37 -6.63
CA SER A 436 21.86 18.79 -5.79
C SER A 436 21.30 17.63 -4.95
N LEU A 437 20.34 17.92 -4.06
CA LEU A 437 19.63 16.90 -3.29
C LEU A 437 18.88 15.90 -4.19
N ASN A 438 18.54 16.28 -5.42
CA ASN A 438 17.95 15.40 -6.42
C ASN A 438 18.86 14.19 -6.72
N ILE A 439 20.19 14.38 -6.75
CA ILE A 439 21.14 13.27 -6.93
C ILE A 439 21.07 12.28 -5.76
N LEU A 440 20.90 12.75 -4.51
CA LEU A 440 20.71 11.85 -3.38
C LEU A 440 19.41 11.03 -3.52
N ILE A 441 18.32 11.67 -3.94
CA ILE A 441 17.04 10.99 -4.20
C ILE A 441 17.24 9.93 -5.29
N GLN A 442 17.91 10.26 -6.39
CA GLN A 442 18.18 9.33 -7.51
C GLN A 442 19.08 8.16 -7.09
N ILE A 443 20.16 8.41 -6.34
CA ILE A 443 21.03 7.34 -5.82
C ILE A 443 20.22 6.41 -4.91
N CYS A 444 19.39 6.95 -4.03
CA CYS A 444 18.57 6.17 -3.12
C CYS A 444 17.55 5.31 -3.89
N LEU A 445 16.79 5.91 -4.80
CA LEU A 445 15.80 5.20 -5.60
C LEU A 445 16.43 4.16 -6.53
N LEU A 446 17.57 4.47 -7.18
CA LEU A 446 18.30 3.51 -8.01
C LEU A 446 18.86 2.35 -7.18
N GLY A 447 19.46 2.63 -6.01
CA GLY A 447 19.97 1.59 -5.12
C GLY A 447 18.88 0.63 -4.65
N ASN A 448 17.71 1.17 -4.29
CA ASN A 448 16.56 0.36 -3.91
C ASN A 448 15.96 -0.40 -5.10
N PHE A 449 15.90 0.22 -6.28
CA PHE A 449 15.50 -0.48 -7.51
C PHE A 449 16.41 -1.69 -7.75
N VAL A 450 17.73 -1.49 -7.69
CA VAL A 450 18.71 -2.57 -7.88
C VAL A 450 18.52 -3.68 -6.84
N PHE A 451 18.31 -3.31 -5.58
CA PHE A 451 18.10 -4.26 -4.49
C PHE A 451 16.85 -5.13 -4.70
N TYR A 452 15.67 -4.52 -4.89
CA TYR A 452 14.42 -5.29 -5.01
C TYR A 452 14.30 -6.02 -6.34
N VAL A 453 14.78 -5.46 -7.45
CA VAL A 453 14.66 -6.10 -8.75
C VAL A 453 15.66 -7.24 -8.91
N PHE A 454 16.93 -7.04 -8.55
CA PHE A 454 17.98 -8.02 -8.85
C PHE A 454 18.32 -8.97 -7.70
N LEU A 455 18.05 -8.62 -6.45
CA LEU A 455 18.54 -9.38 -5.29
C LEU A 455 17.44 -9.92 -4.37
N TRP A 456 16.46 -9.08 -3.99
CA TRP A 456 15.47 -9.40 -2.95
C TRP A 456 14.16 -9.95 -3.52
N GLU A 457 13.25 -10.43 -2.67
CA GLU A 457 11.87 -10.68 -3.10
C GLU A 457 11.16 -9.37 -3.51
N ALA A 458 10.15 -9.50 -4.37
CA ALA A 458 9.35 -8.39 -4.87
C ALA A 458 7.93 -8.48 -4.33
N GLU A 459 7.44 -7.36 -3.82
CA GLU A 459 6.07 -7.18 -3.33
C GLU A 459 5.61 -5.76 -3.70
N PRO A 460 4.36 -5.57 -4.15
CA PRO A 460 3.86 -4.25 -4.55
C PRO A 460 3.95 -3.19 -3.44
N ARG A 461 3.80 -3.58 -2.17
CA ARG A 461 3.87 -2.66 -1.02
C ARG A 461 5.26 -2.08 -0.78
N TYR A 462 6.34 -2.71 -1.26
CA TYR A 462 7.71 -2.25 -0.98
C TYR A 462 8.02 -0.86 -1.54
N SER A 463 7.36 -0.44 -2.63
CA SER A 463 7.49 0.93 -3.14
C SER A 463 6.77 1.99 -2.31
N LEU A 464 5.90 1.61 -1.37
CA LEU A 464 5.19 2.56 -0.51
C LEU A 464 6.18 3.43 0.28
N LEU A 465 7.21 2.81 0.89
CA LEU A 465 8.26 3.50 1.64
C LEU A 465 8.98 4.57 0.82
N PHE A 466 9.15 4.35 -0.48
CA PHE A 466 9.88 5.24 -1.37
C PHE A 466 8.98 6.27 -2.05
N THR A 467 7.66 6.21 -1.84
CA THR A 467 6.71 7.10 -2.51
C THR A 467 6.93 8.57 -2.17
N PRO A 468 7.24 8.97 -0.91
CA PRO A 468 7.65 10.35 -0.63
C PRO A 468 8.87 10.81 -1.47
N PHE A 469 9.85 9.93 -1.69
CA PHE A 469 11.02 10.23 -2.52
C PHE A 469 10.65 10.34 -4.00
N MET A 470 9.78 9.45 -4.48
CA MET A 470 9.28 9.51 -5.85
C MET A 470 8.53 10.82 -6.12
N ILE A 471 7.69 11.29 -5.18
CA ILE A 471 6.97 12.56 -5.33
C ILE A 471 7.95 13.75 -5.24
N LEU A 472 8.91 13.74 -4.30
CA LEU A 472 9.96 14.77 -4.23
C LEU A 472 10.80 14.82 -5.52
N GLY A 473 11.17 13.67 -6.07
CA GLY A 473 11.83 13.57 -7.38
C GLY A 473 10.94 14.06 -8.52
N ALA A 474 9.64 13.75 -8.49
CA ALA A 474 8.67 14.26 -9.45
C ALA A 474 8.52 15.79 -9.39
N VAL A 475 8.73 16.44 -8.24
CA VAL A 475 8.78 17.92 -8.16
C VAL A 475 10.01 18.47 -8.89
N PHE A 476 11.19 17.86 -8.72
CA PHE A 476 12.37 18.21 -9.54
C PHE A 476 12.08 17.99 -11.03
N GLY A 477 11.46 16.87 -11.36
CA GLY A 477 11.03 16.53 -12.71
C GLY A 477 10.05 17.52 -13.32
N PHE A 478 9.06 17.96 -12.56
CA PHE A 478 8.10 18.98 -12.98
C PHE A 478 8.80 20.30 -13.24
N ASN A 479 9.75 20.71 -12.40
CA ASN A 479 10.53 21.91 -12.65
C ASN A 479 11.31 21.82 -13.98
N GLU A 480 11.95 20.69 -14.25
CA GLU A 480 12.65 20.44 -15.52
C GLU A 480 11.70 20.40 -16.71
N PHE A 481 10.56 19.74 -16.59
CA PHE A 481 9.53 19.66 -17.61
C PHE A 481 8.95 21.04 -17.94
N TRP A 482 8.67 21.84 -16.91
CA TRP A 482 8.21 23.22 -17.05
C TRP A 482 9.26 24.08 -17.77
N HIS A 483 10.53 23.93 -17.41
CA HIS A 483 11.64 24.60 -18.09
C HIS A 483 11.81 24.14 -19.54
N ALA A 484 11.67 22.86 -19.85
CA ALA A 484 11.77 22.35 -21.21
C ALA A 484 10.69 22.96 -22.12
N ILE A 485 9.44 23.00 -21.65
CA ILE A 485 8.32 23.58 -22.41
C ILE A 485 8.49 25.10 -22.60
N HIS A 486 8.93 25.83 -21.57
CA HIS A 486 8.96 27.30 -21.60
C HIS A 486 10.32 27.90 -21.99
N GLY A 487 11.40 27.13 -21.90
CA GLY A 487 12.80 27.54 -22.03
C GLY A 487 13.41 27.39 -23.43
N LEU A 488 12.73 26.72 -24.38
CA LEU A 488 13.19 26.63 -25.77
C LEU A 488 13.41 28.04 -26.38
N LYS A 489 14.61 28.28 -26.92
CA LYS A 489 14.99 29.54 -27.59
C LYS A 489 14.02 29.86 -28.74
N ALA A 490 13.79 31.15 -28.97
CA ALA A 490 12.74 31.69 -29.82
C ALA A 490 12.88 31.34 -31.32
N GLY A 491 12.32 30.20 -31.75
CA GLY A 491 12.08 29.89 -33.16
C GLY A 491 10.66 30.25 -33.62
N ARG A 492 10.40 30.23 -34.94
CA ARG A 492 9.08 30.45 -35.59
C ARG A 492 7.98 29.54 -34.99
N PHE A 493 8.34 28.32 -34.61
CA PHE A 493 7.48 27.34 -33.93
C PHE A 493 6.95 27.84 -32.56
N ARG A 494 7.70 28.70 -31.86
CA ARG A 494 7.33 29.26 -30.55
C ARG A 494 6.22 30.31 -30.63
N LYS A 495 6.07 31.04 -31.75
CA LYS A 495 4.96 32.00 -31.93
C LYS A 495 3.62 31.28 -32.11
N VAL A 496 3.62 30.14 -32.81
CA VAL A 496 2.45 29.28 -32.98
C VAL A 496 2.07 28.62 -31.65
N MET A 497 3.05 28.04 -30.92
CA MET A 497 2.83 27.36 -29.64
C MET A 497 2.50 28.29 -28.44
N LYS A 498 2.84 29.59 -28.50
CA LYS A 498 2.47 30.59 -27.47
C LYS A 498 1.13 31.28 -27.73
N GLY A 499 0.49 31.03 -28.88
CA GLY A 499 -0.85 31.54 -29.15
C GLY A 499 -1.88 30.91 -28.22
N LYS A 500 -3.09 31.49 -28.17
CA LYS A 500 -4.24 30.85 -27.53
C LYS A 500 -4.71 29.60 -28.30
N MET A 501 -4.39 29.53 -29.60
CA MET A 501 -4.88 28.51 -30.53
C MET A 501 -4.47 27.07 -30.20
N PRO A 502 -3.20 26.74 -29.89
CA PRO A 502 -2.82 25.37 -29.53
C PRO A 502 -3.47 24.88 -28.24
N VAL A 503 -3.66 25.79 -27.26
CA VAL A 503 -4.36 25.47 -26.00
C VAL A 503 -5.81 25.10 -26.30
N TRP A 504 -6.48 25.86 -27.17
CA TRP A 504 -7.83 25.53 -27.63
C TRP A 504 -7.88 24.20 -28.38
N ILE A 505 -7.02 23.99 -29.39
CA ILE A 505 -6.99 22.75 -30.18
C ILE A 505 -6.76 21.54 -29.29
N LEU A 506 -5.75 21.58 -28.41
CA LEU A 506 -5.43 20.47 -27.53
C LEU A 506 -6.56 20.20 -26.52
N SER A 507 -7.09 21.25 -25.88
CA SER A 507 -8.16 21.08 -24.88
C SER A 507 -9.44 20.55 -25.54
N SER A 508 -9.81 21.05 -26.72
CA SER A 508 -10.98 20.58 -27.46
C SER A 508 -10.80 19.14 -27.96
N PHE A 509 -9.62 18.78 -28.48
CA PHE A 509 -9.32 17.41 -28.90
C PHE A 509 -9.45 16.44 -27.71
N LEU A 510 -8.80 16.75 -26.58
CA LEU A 510 -8.87 15.91 -25.39
C LEU A 510 -10.30 15.84 -24.84
N MET A 511 -11.07 16.93 -24.91
CA MET A 511 -12.48 16.95 -24.51
C MET A 511 -13.32 15.98 -25.35
N VAL A 512 -13.13 15.98 -26.68
CA VAL A 512 -13.80 15.04 -27.59
C VAL A 512 -13.39 13.60 -27.25
N CYS A 513 -12.11 13.34 -26.97
CA CYS A 513 -11.66 12.01 -26.54
C CYS A 513 -12.30 11.55 -25.23
N VAL A 514 -12.44 12.44 -24.24
CA VAL A 514 -13.11 12.13 -22.96
C VAL A 514 -14.60 11.83 -23.18
N ILE A 515 -15.29 12.63 -23.98
CA ILE A 515 -16.71 12.42 -24.31
C ILE A 515 -16.91 11.11 -25.08
N ALA A 516 -16.04 10.83 -26.06
CA ALA A 516 -16.07 9.57 -26.80
C ALA A 516 -15.84 8.36 -25.87
N CYS A 517 -14.85 8.46 -24.96
CA CYS A 517 -14.59 7.43 -23.96
C CYS A 517 -15.80 7.20 -23.05
N ALA A 518 -16.45 8.27 -22.57
CA ALA A 518 -17.68 8.17 -21.79
C ALA A 518 -18.82 7.52 -22.59
N TRP A 519 -19.04 7.94 -23.82
CA TRP A 519 -20.09 7.38 -24.66
C TRP A 519 -19.89 5.89 -24.96
N MET A 520 -18.65 5.46 -25.23
CA MET A 520 -18.32 4.05 -25.49
C MET A 520 -18.51 3.15 -24.26
N ASN A 521 -18.41 3.70 -23.05
CA ASN A 521 -18.37 2.93 -21.81
C ASN A 521 -19.67 3.02 -20.99
N VAL A 522 -20.59 3.93 -21.33
CA VAL A 522 -21.84 4.15 -20.57
C VAL A 522 -22.74 2.91 -20.53
N GLN A 523 -22.81 2.16 -21.63
CA GLN A 523 -23.62 0.95 -21.69
C GLN A 523 -23.12 -0.08 -20.66
N LYS A 524 -21.83 -0.41 -20.74
CA LYS A 524 -21.20 -1.44 -19.91
C LYS A 524 -21.20 -1.11 -18.41
N TYR A 525 -20.94 0.15 -18.04
CA TYR A 525 -20.72 0.50 -16.63
C TYR A 525 -21.93 1.13 -15.94
N ALA A 526 -22.85 1.77 -16.68
CA ALA A 526 -23.94 2.53 -16.09
C ALA A 526 -25.34 2.06 -16.49
N ARG A 527 -25.48 1.14 -17.46
CA ARG A 527 -26.79 0.66 -17.94
C ARG A 527 -26.95 -0.84 -17.83
N ASP A 528 -25.96 -1.62 -18.24
CA ASP A 528 -26.01 -3.07 -18.22
C ASP A 528 -26.11 -3.55 -16.76
N LEU A 529 -27.13 -4.37 -16.48
CA LEU A 529 -27.31 -4.97 -15.17
C LEU A 529 -26.32 -6.12 -15.01
N THR A 530 -25.60 -6.08 -13.89
CA THR A 530 -24.67 -7.13 -13.50
C THR A 530 -25.14 -7.73 -12.18
N VAL A 531 -25.10 -9.05 -12.09
CA VAL A 531 -25.40 -9.76 -10.84
C VAL A 531 -24.25 -9.51 -9.87
N GLN A 532 -24.57 -8.93 -8.72
CA GLN A 532 -23.60 -8.58 -7.68
C GLN A 532 -24.07 -9.06 -6.31
N ASN A 533 -23.11 -9.53 -5.52
CA ASN A 533 -23.35 -9.87 -4.12
C ASN A 533 -23.18 -8.60 -3.27
N GLN A 534 -24.23 -8.23 -2.55
CA GLN A 534 -24.17 -7.22 -1.48
C GLN A 534 -23.99 -7.95 -0.15
N TYR A 535 -22.76 -7.89 0.37
CA TYR A 535 -22.40 -8.55 1.62
C TYR A 535 -22.84 -7.74 2.83
N ILE A 536 -23.35 -8.45 3.83
CA ILE A 536 -23.54 -7.97 5.21
C ILE A 536 -22.40 -8.51 6.06
N VAL A 537 -22.06 -9.78 5.84
CA VAL A 537 -20.88 -10.43 6.39
C VAL A 537 -20.07 -11.00 5.25
N ASP A 538 -18.79 -10.67 5.20
CA ASP A 538 -17.85 -11.21 4.22
C ASP A 538 -16.62 -11.82 4.93
N GLN A 539 -16.87 -12.77 5.84
CA GLN A 539 -15.81 -13.46 6.54
C GLN A 539 -15.24 -14.58 5.68
N LYS A 540 -14.25 -14.24 4.85
CA LYS A 540 -13.62 -15.16 3.89
C LYS A 540 -12.30 -15.76 4.39
N LYS A 541 -11.78 -15.32 5.55
CA LYS A 541 -10.46 -15.70 6.04
C LYS A 541 -10.51 -16.98 6.85
N THR A 542 -9.41 -17.73 6.80
CA THR A 542 -9.18 -18.95 7.59
C THR A 542 -7.75 -18.92 8.08
N ASP A 543 -7.56 -19.04 9.38
CA ASP A 543 -6.23 -19.14 9.97
C ASP A 543 -6.35 -19.62 11.42
N GLY A 544 -5.31 -20.21 12.01
CA GLY A 544 -5.33 -20.69 13.41
C GLY A 544 -5.78 -22.14 13.51
N ILE A 545 -6.63 -22.51 14.49
CA ILE A 545 -7.30 -23.83 14.47
C ILE A 545 -8.38 -23.77 13.41
N GLN A 546 -8.08 -24.36 12.26
CA GLN A 546 -8.81 -24.03 11.03
C GLN A 546 -10.12 -24.79 10.87
N SER A 547 -10.57 -25.55 11.87
CA SER A 547 -11.73 -26.41 11.71
C SER A 547 -12.56 -26.57 12.98
N ALA A 548 -13.89 -26.47 12.82
CA ALA A 548 -14.88 -26.91 13.79
C ALA A 548 -15.63 -28.13 13.25
N PHE A 549 -15.90 -29.12 14.10
CA PHE A 549 -16.53 -30.38 13.66
C PHE A 549 -17.96 -30.51 14.17
N VAL A 550 -18.83 -30.97 13.27
CA VAL A 550 -20.21 -31.34 13.58
C VAL A 550 -20.33 -32.85 13.54
N ASP A 551 -20.80 -33.43 14.64
CA ASP A 551 -21.10 -34.86 14.78
C ASP A 551 -22.34 -35.07 15.68
N ALA A 552 -22.61 -36.31 16.08
CA ALA A 552 -23.80 -36.68 16.85
C ALA A 552 -23.90 -35.96 18.20
N HIS A 553 -22.75 -35.52 18.76
CA HIS A 553 -22.68 -34.86 20.07
C HIS A 553 -22.31 -33.38 19.95
N HIS A 554 -21.65 -32.98 18.86
CA HIS A 554 -21.15 -31.63 18.66
C HIS A 554 -21.96 -30.89 17.60
N ALA A 555 -22.63 -29.82 18.02
CA ALA A 555 -23.26 -28.85 17.13
C ALA A 555 -22.49 -27.53 17.20
N ILE A 556 -22.43 -26.83 16.06
CA ILE A 556 -21.79 -25.53 15.95
C ILE A 556 -22.83 -24.44 15.75
N ARG A 557 -22.53 -23.25 16.27
CA ARG A 557 -23.38 -22.07 16.14
C ARG A 557 -22.51 -20.84 15.84
N GLN A 558 -23.00 -19.96 14.98
CA GLN A 558 -22.39 -18.65 14.70
C GLN A 558 -23.47 -17.59 14.75
N THR A 559 -23.26 -16.54 15.55
CA THR A 559 -24.14 -15.37 15.52
C THR A 559 -23.64 -14.30 14.57
N PHE A 560 -24.55 -13.52 14.02
CA PHE A 560 -24.24 -12.37 13.18
C PHE A 560 -25.34 -11.31 13.25
N ARG A 561 -24.99 -10.06 12.97
CA ARG A 561 -25.94 -8.95 12.91
C ARG A 561 -26.28 -8.60 11.46
N ALA A 562 -27.57 -8.49 11.15
CA ALA A 562 -28.03 -8.11 9.81
C ALA A 562 -28.38 -6.61 9.74
N SER A 563 -27.54 -5.82 9.07
CA SER A 563 -27.76 -4.39 8.83
C SER A 563 -28.68 -4.10 7.64
N SER A 564 -28.84 -5.04 6.72
CA SER A 564 -29.74 -4.99 5.58
C SER A 564 -30.39 -6.36 5.34
N PRO A 565 -31.47 -6.44 4.52
CA PRO A 565 -32.09 -7.71 4.20
C PRO A 565 -31.11 -8.67 3.52
N PHE A 566 -31.29 -9.98 3.72
CA PHE A 566 -30.45 -11.01 3.13
C PHE A 566 -31.23 -12.21 2.63
N THR A 567 -30.67 -12.88 1.62
CA THR A 567 -31.27 -14.05 1.00
C THR A 567 -30.34 -15.25 0.96
N HIS A 568 -29.03 -15.05 1.16
CA HIS A 568 -28.04 -16.10 1.03
C HIS A 568 -27.14 -16.15 2.25
N VAL A 569 -26.90 -17.37 2.74
CA VAL A 569 -25.88 -17.67 3.75
C VAL A 569 -24.99 -18.77 3.22
N SER A 570 -23.68 -18.54 3.24
CA SER A 570 -22.66 -19.48 2.79
C SER A 570 -21.74 -19.87 3.94
N LEU A 571 -21.41 -21.16 4.05
CA LEU A 571 -20.45 -21.73 4.99
C LEU A 571 -19.38 -22.52 4.24
N SER A 572 -18.10 -22.29 4.51
CA SER A 572 -17.05 -23.07 3.84
C SER A 572 -16.77 -24.41 4.53
N VAL A 573 -16.80 -25.50 3.77
CA VAL A 573 -16.54 -26.85 4.29
C VAL A 573 -15.04 -27.14 4.29
N TYR A 574 -14.54 -27.55 5.45
CA TYR A 574 -13.15 -27.96 5.66
C TYR A 574 -12.94 -29.40 5.19
N SER A 575 -13.69 -30.33 5.78
CA SER A 575 -13.50 -31.75 5.55
C SER A 575 -14.77 -32.53 5.82
N LYS A 576 -14.76 -33.79 5.37
CA LYS A 576 -15.87 -34.72 5.56
C LYS A 576 -15.29 -36.10 5.87
N LYS A 577 -15.83 -36.76 6.89
CA LYS A 577 -15.55 -38.15 7.22
C LYS A 577 -16.87 -38.91 7.37
N GLY A 578 -17.03 -40.02 6.62
CA GLY A 578 -18.26 -40.82 6.65
C GLY A 578 -19.48 -40.13 6.04
N GLN A 579 -20.61 -40.85 6.02
CA GLN A 579 -21.90 -40.32 5.57
C GLN A 579 -22.74 -39.85 6.76
N GLY A 580 -23.46 -38.74 6.57
CA GLY A 580 -24.40 -38.21 7.55
C GLY A 580 -25.37 -37.21 6.94
N VAL A 581 -26.52 -37.08 7.57
CA VAL A 581 -27.54 -36.06 7.31
C VAL A 581 -27.42 -34.98 8.38
N TYR A 582 -27.35 -33.74 7.95
CA TYR A 582 -27.16 -32.56 8.78
C TYR A 582 -28.32 -31.60 8.58
N ASN A 583 -28.64 -30.84 9.63
CA ASN A 583 -29.61 -29.75 9.58
C ASN A 583 -28.85 -28.42 9.69
N PHE A 584 -29.10 -27.53 8.74
CA PHE A 584 -28.73 -26.13 8.81
C PHE A 584 -29.98 -25.32 9.16
N SER A 585 -29.87 -24.38 10.09
CA SER A 585 -30.97 -23.48 10.44
C SER A 585 -30.50 -22.08 10.79
N ILE A 586 -31.39 -21.10 10.60
CA ILE A 586 -31.18 -19.69 10.95
C ILE A 586 -32.33 -19.25 11.85
N ALA A 587 -32.00 -18.79 13.05
CA ALA A 587 -32.95 -18.22 13.99
C ALA A 587 -32.71 -16.71 14.16
N ASN A 588 -33.79 -15.93 14.19
CA ASN A 588 -33.74 -14.55 14.64
C ASN A 588 -33.79 -14.55 16.17
N LEU A 589 -32.72 -14.07 16.81
CA LEU A 589 -32.58 -14.09 18.27
C LEU A 589 -33.49 -13.09 18.96
N SER A 590 -33.82 -11.97 18.31
CA SER A 590 -34.69 -10.93 18.86
C SER A 590 -36.16 -11.37 18.95
N SER A 591 -36.62 -12.19 18.00
CA SER A 591 -38.00 -12.69 17.93
C SER A 591 -38.15 -14.15 18.37
N HIS A 592 -37.03 -14.81 18.68
CA HIS A 592 -36.95 -16.25 18.96
C HIS A 592 -37.54 -17.16 17.87
N LYS A 593 -37.68 -16.65 16.63
CA LYS A 593 -38.29 -17.39 15.52
C LYS A 593 -37.23 -18.01 14.62
N ASN A 594 -37.39 -19.28 14.29
CA ASN A 594 -36.62 -19.93 13.23
C ASN A 594 -37.15 -19.48 11.86
N ILE A 595 -36.30 -18.82 11.08
CA ILE A 595 -36.67 -18.24 9.78
C ILE A 595 -36.28 -19.12 8.59
N PHE A 596 -35.38 -20.09 8.81
CA PHE A 596 -34.94 -21.00 7.76
C PHE A 596 -34.42 -22.30 8.35
N SER A 597 -34.80 -23.44 7.78
CA SER A 597 -34.28 -24.76 8.15
C SER A 597 -34.23 -25.66 6.93
N LYS A 598 -33.09 -26.32 6.70
CA LYS A 598 -32.90 -27.25 5.59
C LYS A 598 -32.01 -28.42 5.99
N ASN A 599 -32.45 -29.62 5.65
CA ASN A 599 -31.64 -30.82 5.79
C ASN A 599 -30.79 -31.02 4.53
N PHE A 600 -29.55 -31.44 4.71
CA PHE A 600 -28.63 -31.76 3.63
C PHE A 600 -27.79 -32.98 4.00
N THR A 601 -27.30 -33.69 2.99
CA THR A 601 -26.42 -34.84 3.20
C THR A 601 -24.97 -34.43 2.97
N SER A 602 -24.03 -35.01 3.73
CA SER A 602 -22.61 -34.82 3.45
C SER A 602 -22.20 -35.31 2.05
N ALA A 603 -23.02 -36.14 1.37
CA ALA A 603 -22.81 -36.51 -0.03
C ALA A 603 -22.91 -35.34 -1.02
N GLN A 604 -23.66 -34.28 -0.67
CA GLN A 604 -23.88 -33.11 -1.54
C GLN A 604 -22.72 -32.09 -1.49
N VAL A 605 -21.66 -32.37 -0.72
CA VAL A 605 -20.66 -31.37 -0.37
C VAL A 605 -19.24 -31.91 -0.53
N GLY A 606 -18.44 -31.22 -1.35
CA GLY A 606 -17.01 -31.49 -1.49
C GLY A 606 -16.17 -30.74 -0.43
N PRO A 607 -15.01 -31.30 0.00
CA PRO A 607 -14.04 -30.54 0.78
C PRO A 607 -13.61 -29.27 0.03
N GLY A 608 -13.50 -28.15 0.74
CA GLY A 608 -13.14 -26.85 0.17
C GLY A 608 -14.26 -26.16 -0.62
N GLN A 609 -15.46 -26.74 -0.68
CA GLN A 609 -16.62 -26.10 -1.29
C GLN A 609 -17.45 -25.30 -0.28
N ASP A 610 -18.12 -24.28 -0.78
CA ASP A 610 -19.03 -23.45 -0.02
C ASP A 610 -20.44 -24.04 -0.05
N LEU A 611 -20.99 -24.31 1.14
CA LEU A 611 -22.39 -24.68 1.37
C LEU A 611 -23.24 -23.42 1.39
N THR A 612 -23.94 -23.14 0.28
CA THR A 612 -24.83 -21.98 0.17
C THR A 612 -26.29 -22.36 0.37
N PHE A 613 -26.97 -21.61 1.24
CA PHE A 613 -28.39 -21.73 1.54
C PHE A 613 -29.13 -20.46 1.12
N SER A 614 -30.07 -20.59 0.18
CA SER A 614 -30.93 -19.51 -0.28
C SER A 614 -32.28 -19.53 0.44
N LEU A 615 -32.66 -18.40 1.03
CA LEU A 615 -33.97 -18.17 1.63
C LEU A 615 -34.98 -17.84 0.52
N LYS A 616 -36.25 -18.22 0.73
CA LYS A 616 -37.33 -17.94 -0.24
C LYS A 616 -37.81 -16.49 -0.19
N GLU A 617 -37.76 -15.90 1.00
CA GLU A 617 -38.15 -14.52 1.27
C GLU A 617 -36.98 -13.82 1.96
N ASP A 618 -36.89 -12.51 1.77
CA ASP A 618 -35.87 -11.68 2.39
C ASP A 618 -36.01 -11.75 3.92
N ALA A 619 -34.94 -12.20 4.59
CA ALA A 619 -34.87 -12.07 6.03
C ALA A 619 -34.70 -10.59 6.40
N PRO A 620 -35.46 -10.06 7.38
CA PRO A 620 -35.48 -8.64 7.65
C PRO A 620 -34.13 -8.12 8.18
N GLY A 621 -33.67 -7.02 7.57
CA GLY A 621 -32.45 -6.30 7.95
C GLY A 621 -32.73 -5.10 8.83
N THR A 622 -33.07 -5.33 10.11
CA THR A 622 -33.41 -4.26 11.07
C THR A 622 -32.38 -4.11 12.18
N GLY A 623 -31.11 -4.50 11.94
CA GLY A 623 -30.10 -4.60 12.99
C GLY A 623 -30.31 -5.78 13.94
N SER A 624 -31.26 -6.67 13.59
CA SER A 624 -31.56 -7.90 14.31
C SER A 624 -30.36 -8.83 14.36
N GLN A 625 -30.22 -9.54 15.49
CA GLN A 625 -29.19 -10.56 15.65
C GLN A 625 -29.74 -11.92 15.23
N TYR A 626 -28.96 -12.65 14.46
CA TYR A 626 -29.30 -13.96 13.92
C TYR A 626 -28.30 -15.00 14.39
N GLN A 627 -28.73 -16.26 14.41
CA GLN A 627 -27.88 -17.40 14.74
C GLN A 627 -28.00 -18.48 13.69
N ILE A 628 -26.87 -18.83 13.09
CA ILE A 628 -26.68 -20.02 12.28
C ILE A 628 -26.45 -21.20 13.22
N THR A 629 -27.12 -22.33 12.97
CA THR A 629 -26.87 -23.59 13.69
C THR A 629 -26.71 -24.72 12.69
N VAL A 630 -25.65 -25.52 12.86
CA VAL A 630 -25.45 -26.78 12.13
C VAL A 630 -25.33 -27.93 13.11
N ARG A 631 -26.15 -28.96 12.92
CA ARG A 631 -26.18 -30.17 13.75
C ARG A 631 -26.35 -31.43 12.91
N GLN A 632 -25.79 -32.55 13.37
CA GLN A 632 -26.05 -33.85 12.76
C GLN A 632 -27.44 -34.37 13.17
N ILE A 633 -28.21 -34.88 12.21
CA ILE A 633 -29.50 -35.54 12.45
C ILE A 633 -29.30 -37.05 12.53
N SER A 634 -28.54 -37.60 11.60
CA SER A 634 -28.20 -39.03 11.54
C SER A 634 -26.87 -39.22 10.80
N GLY A 635 -26.15 -40.30 11.06
CA GLY A 635 -24.89 -40.57 10.37
C GLY A 635 -24.27 -41.90 10.74
N ALA A 636 -23.31 -42.35 9.94
CA ALA A 636 -22.50 -43.51 10.24
C ALA A 636 -21.66 -43.28 11.51
N GLN A 637 -21.30 -44.35 12.21
CA GLN A 637 -20.47 -44.25 13.42
C GLN A 637 -19.13 -43.57 13.10
N GLY A 638 -18.82 -42.49 13.83
CA GLY A 638 -17.64 -41.65 13.57
C GLY A 638 -17.75 -40.70 12.37
N GLY A 639 -18.95 -40.53 11.81
CA GLY A 639 -19.24 -39.58 10.75
C GLY A 639 -19.19 -38.13 11.25
N LYS A 640 -18.38 -37.28 10.60
CA LYS A 640 -18.16 -35.87 10.96
C LYS A 640 -18.13 -34.97 9.74
N LEU A 641 -18.62 -33.74 9.91
CA LEU A 641 -18.50 -32.67 8.92
C LEU A 641 -17.74 -31.50 9.53
N GLY A 642 -16.62 -31.12 8.91
CA GLY A 642 -15.77 -30.02 9.35
C GLY A 642 -16.07 -28.73 8.59
N PHE A 643 -16.09 -27.60 9.29
CA PHE A 643 -16.23 -26.26 8.72
C PHE A 643 -14.97 -25.45 8.96
N TRP A 644 -14.59 -24.63 7.99
CA TRP A 644 -13.44 -23.75 8.13
C TRP A 644 -13.69 -22.69 9.20
N LEU A 645 -12.66 -22.45 10.01
CA LEU A 645 -12.67 -21.48 11.10
C LEU A 645 -11.49 -20.52 10.98
N TYR A 646 -11.68 -19.31 11.47
CA TYR A 646 -10.61 -18.39 11.81
C TYR A 646 -10.49 -18.29 13.33
N GLY A 647 -9.25 -18.33 13.83
CA GLY A 647 -8.92 -18.03 15.21
C GLY A 647 -8.64 -19.26 16.10
N ASN A 648 -9.09 -19.19 17.36
CA ASN A 648 -8.82 -20.18 18.43
C ASN A 648 -7.33 -20.29 18.84
N GLY A 649 -6.57 -19.21 18.67
CA GLY A 649 -5.21 -18.98 19.17
C GLY A 649 -5.12 -17.60 19.81
N TYR A 650 -4.23 -17.43 20.79
CA TYR A 650 -4.11 -16.18 21.56
C TYR A 650 -3.68 -14.97 20.68
N ASP A 651 -2.89 -15.23 19.64
CA ASP A 651 -2.21 -14.26 18.78
C ASP A 651 -3.11 -13.57 17.75
N ARG A 652 -4.42 -13.91 17.71
CA ARG A 652 -5.34 -13.51 16.64
C ARG A 652 -6.62 -12.96 17.23
N GLY A 653 -6.84 -11.67 16.98
CA GLY A 653 -8.05 -10.97 17.44
C GLY A 653 -9.31 -11.49 16.76
N ASP A 654 -10.45 -11.03 17.26
CA ASP A 654 -11.74 -11.22 16.62
C ASP A 654 -11.79 -10.45 15.29
N ILE A 655 -12.09 -11.16 14.19
CA ILE A 655 -12.21 -10.58 12.84
C ILE A 655 -13.65 -10.44 12.38
N TYR A 656 -14.63 -10.75 13.23
CA TYR A 656 -16.03 -10.42 13.06
C TYR A 656 -16.68 -10.05 14.42
N PRO A 657 -16.44 -8.81 14.91
CA PRO A 657 -16.81 -8.41 16.27
C PRO A 657 -18.33 -8.34 16.57
N ASP A 658 -19.16 -8.41 15.52
CA ASP A 658 -20.62 -8.40 15.61
C ASP A 658 -21.22 -9.81 15.76
N GLY A 659 -20.37 -10.83 15.90
CA GLY A 659 -20.74 -12.23 16.02
C GLY A 659 -19.99 -12.97 17.11
N GLN A 660 -20.40 -14.22 17.31
CA GLN A 660 -19.77 -15.13 18.25
C GLN A 660 -19.91 -16.55 17.72
N PHE A 661 -18.79 -17.29 17.73
CA PHE A 661 -18.77 -18.72 17.51
C PHE A 661 -18.99 -19.49 18.82
N MET A 662 -19.80 -20.55 18.75
CA MET A 662 -20.02 -21.48 19.85
C MET A 662 -19.94 -22.93 19.37
N GLU A 663 -19.33 -23.77 20.18
CA GLU A 663 -19.26 -25.22 19.99
C GLU A 663 -19.86 -25.90 21.23
N THR A 664 -20.80 -26.83 21.04
CA THR A 664 -21.53 -27.50 22.15
C THR A 664 -22.20 -26.55 23.16
N GLY A 665 -22.48 -25.32 22.76
CA GLY A 665 -23.11 -24.29 23.60
C GLY A 665 -22.15 -23.43 24.40
N ALA A 666 -20.84 -23.73 24.40
CA ALA A 666 -19.82 -22.86 24.96
C ALA A 666 -19.31 -21.87 23.90
N GLN A 667 -19.15 -20.61 24.27
CA GLN A 667 -18.52 -19.61 23.40
C GLN A 667 -17.02 -19.90 23.30
N ILE A 668 -16.52 -19.96 22.08
CA ILE A 668 -15.07 -20.01 21.82
C ILE A 668 -14.63 -18.57 21.53
N LYS A 669 -13.69 -18.06 22.35
CA LYS A 669 -13.20 -16.68 22.20
C LYS A 669 -12.36 -16.54 20.93
N ASN A 670 -12.46 -15.37 20.28
CA ASN A 670 -11.70 -15.01 19.07
C ASN A 670 -11.78 -16.11 18.00
N ALA A 671 -12.97 -16.62 17.77
CA ALA A 671 -13.22 -17.67 16.79
C ALA A 671 -14.45 -17.30 15.97
N ASP A 672 -14.35 -17.45 14.66
CA ASP A 672 -15.43 -17.21 13.71
C ASP A 672 -15.39 -18.24 12.60
N LEU A 673 -16.57 -18.70 12.17
CA LEU A 673 -16.64 -19.50 10.95
C LEU A 673 -16.14 -18.69 9.75
N LYS A 674 -15.63 -19.38 8.72
CA LYS A 674 -15.60 -18.79 7.38
C LYS A 674 -17.02 -18.83 6.82
N PHE A 675 -17.70 -17.69 6.90
CA PHE A 675 -19.08 -17.56 6.47
C PHE A 675 -19.36 -16.22 5.80
N GLN A 676 -20.35 -16.24 4.90
CA GLN A 676 -20.82 -15.05 4.21
C GLN A 676 -22.33 -14.95 4.32
N VAL A 677 -22.81 -13.73 4.50
CA VAL A 677 -24.24 -13.40 4.50
C VAL A 677 -24.44 -12.27 3.51
N TYR A 678 -25.27 -12.49 2.50
CA TYR A 678 -25.44 -11.54 1.41
C TYR A 678 -26.82 -11.60 0.77
N SER A 679 -27.14 -10.54 0.02
CA SER A 679 -28.23 -10.52 -0.96
C SER A 679 -27.65 -10.43 -2.37
N ILE A 680 -28.32 -11.07 -3.33
CA ILE A 680 -27.99 -10.89 -4.75
C ILE A 680 -28.79 -9.69 -5.28
N GLN A 681 -28.11 -8.79 -5.97
CA GLN A 681 -28.73 -7.64 -6.62
C GLN A 681 -28.31 -7.57 -8.09
N GLU A 682 -29.28 -7.26 -8.95
CA GLU A 682 -29.02 -6.93 -10.35
C GLU A 682 -28.99 -5.40 -10.49
N ARG A 683 -27.79 -4.86 -10.72
CA ARG A 683 -27.57 -3.41 -10.80
C ARG A 683 -26.40 -3.09 -11.73
N PRO A 684 -26.33 -1.87 -12.29
CA PRO A 684 -25.15 -1.47 -13.04
C PRO A 684 -23.93 -1.34 -12.13
N TYR A 685 -22.73 -1.42 -12.72
CA TYR A 685 -21.48 -1.26 -11.97
C TYR A 685 -21.38 0.10 -11.30
N LEU A 686 -21.89 1.17 -11.92
CA LEU A 686 -22.05 2.50 -11.32
C LEU A 686 -23.49 2.98 -11.55
N SER A 687 -24.00 3.81 -10.64
CA SER A 687 -25.20 4.58 -10.96
C SER A 687 -24.91 5.57 -12.09
N MET A 688 -25.95 5.98 -12.83
CA MET A 688 -25.78 6.96 -13.91
C MET A 688 -25.21 8.29 -13.37
N GLU A 689 -25.60 8.70 -12.17
CA GLU A 689 -25.11 9.91 -11.50
C GLU A 689 -23.62 9.79 -11.18
N ALA A 690 -23.20 8.67 -10.60
CA ALA A 690 -21.79 8.40 -10.29
C ALA A 690 -20.94 8.34 -11.57
N TYR A 691 -21.47 7.74 -12.64
CA TYR A 691 -20.84 7.68 -13.95
C TYR A 691 -20.63 9.08 -14.56
N CYS A 692 -21.69 9.90 -14.59
CA CYS A 692 -21.61 11.28 -15.08
C CYS A 692 -20.64 12.12 -14.24
N LEU A 693 -20.66 11.97 -12.91
CA LEU A 693 -19.75 12.67 -12.02
C LEU A 693 -18.29 12.30 -12.30
N LEU A 694 -17.98 11.02 -12.46
CA LEU A 694 -16.64 10.52 -12.79
C LEU A 694 -16.07 11.19 -14.05
N PHE A 695 -16.84 11.24 -15.14
CA PHE A 695 -16.38 11.85 -16.40
C PHE A 695 -16.42 13.38 -16.38
N SER A 696 -17.13 14.01 -15.45
CA SER A 696 -17.09 15.47 -15.28
C SER A 696 -15.74 15.95 -14.73
N ILE A 697 -15.02 15.13 -13.96
CA ILE A 697 -13.72 15.49 -13.36
C ILE A 697 -12.65 15.83 -14.42
N PRO A 698 -12.32 14.94 -15.39
CA PRO A 698 -11.35 15.26 -16.44
C PRO A 698 -11.80 16.42 -17.34
N VAL A 699 -13.10 16.59 -17.56
CA VAL A 699 -13.67 17.75 -18.26
C VAL A 699 -13.36 19.04 -17.50
N LEU A 700 -13.62 19.08 -16.19
CA LEU A 700 -13.31 20.22 -15.33
C LEU A 700 -11.81 20.52 -15.26
N MET A 701 -10.96 19.49 -15.23
CA MET A 701 -9.50 19.63 -15.31
C MET A 701 -9.07 20.32 -16.61
N LEU A 702 -9.63 19.92 -17.76
CA LEU A 702 -9.35 20.53 -19.06
C LEU A 702 -9.88 21.97 -19.16
N LEU A 703 -11.09 22.23 -18.65
CA LEU A 703 -11.66 23.57 -18.59
C LEU A 703 -10.79 24.49 -17.71
N PHE A 704 -10.32 24.00 -16.57
CA PHE A 704 -9.39 24.73 -15.71
C PHE A 704 -8.06 25.01 -16.41
N TYR A 705 -7.49 24.02 -17.11
CA TYR A 705 -6.29 24.19 -17.92
C TYR A 705 -6.47 25.27 -18.99
N ALA A 706 -7.53 25.18 -19.79
CA ALA A 706 -7.85 26.18 -20.81
C ALA A 706 -8.04 27.56 -20.19
N TYR A 707 -8.84 27.69 -19.12
CA TYR A 707 -9.07 28.95 -18.42
C TYR A 707 -7.76 29.61 -17.94
N VAL A 708 -6.89 28.84 -17.26
CA VAL A 708 -5.65 29.37 -16.71
C VAL A 708 -4.68 29.79 -17.83
N PHE A 709 -4.56 29.02 -18.90
CA PHE A 709 -3.61 29.36 -19.98
C PHE A 709 -4.12 30.45 -20.93
N LEU A 710 -5.44 30.60 -21.12
CA LEU A 710 -6.06 31.59 -22.02
C LEU A 710 -6.22 33.00 -21.40
N LYS A 711 -6.43 33.11 -20.08
CA LYS A 711 -6.69 34.39 -19.36
C LYS A 711 -5.40 35.18 -19.05
N GLY A 712 -4.48 35.31 -20.01
CA GLY A 712 -3.11 35.78 -19.79
C GLY A 712 -2.95 37.07 -18.97
N ARG A 713 -1.99 37.07 -18.03
CA ARG A 713 -1.14 38.24 -17.76
C ARG A 713 0.32 37.82 -17.98
N SER A 714 0.97 38.55 -18.87
CA SER A 714 2.40 38.59 -19.13
C SER A 714 3.14 39.18 -17.91
N GLY A 715 3.10 38.48 -16.77
CA GLY A 715 4.08 38.73 -15.71
C GLY A 715 5.44 38.25 -16.21
N LYS A 716 6.45 39.14 -16.23
CA LYS A 716 7.84 38.77 -16.54
C LYS A 716 8.17 37.48 -15.79
N ILE A 717 8.40 36.41 -16.52
CA ILE A 717 8.89 35.14 -15.99
C ILE A 717 10.30 35.45 -15.49
N ASN A 718 10.44 35.72 -14.19
CA ASN A 718 11.74 35.96 -13.60
C ASN A 718 12.43 34.60 -13.44
N ILE A 719 13.07 34.14 -14.52
CA ILE A 719 13.98 32.99 -14.51
C ILE A 719 15.29 33.45 -13.86
N LYS A 720 15.24 33.82 -12.58
CA LYS A 720 16.42 34.00 -11.73
C LYS A 720 16.12 33.35 -10.39
N GLY A 721 16.57 32.11 -10.27
CA GLY A 721 16.45 31.29 -9.07
C GLY A 721 17.25 30.00 -9.25
N ALA A 722 18.49 30.11 -9.71
CA ALA A 722 19.48 29.02 -9.64
C ALA A 722 20.92 29.55 -9.75
N SER A 723 21.20 30.75 -9.24
CA SER A 723 22.58 31.19 -8.98
C SER A 723 22.83 31.02 -7.49
N ASP A 724 23.80 30.17 -7.18
CA ASP A 724 24.28 29.78 -5.86
C ASP A 724 23.32 28.95 -5.02
N LEU A 725 23.66 27.65 -4.97
CA LEU A 725 23.43 26.61 -3.97
C LEU A 725 23.72 25.27 -4.64
#